data_AF-A0A1F5LF91-F1
#
_entry.id   AF-A0A1F5LF91-F1
#
_cell.length_a   1.000
_cell.length_b   1.000
_cell.length_c   1.000
_cell.angle_alpha   90.00
_cell.angle_beta   90.00
_cell.angle_gamma   90.00
#
_symmetry.space_group_name_H-M   'P 1'
#
loop_
_entity.id
_entity.type
_entity.pdbx_description
1 polymer ?
#
loop_
_entity_poly.entity_id
_entity_poly.type
_entity_poly.pdbx_seq_one_letter_code
_entity_poly.pdbx_strand_id
1 'polypeptide(L)'
;MVYYIQFLKTPRVSPKKGSLFISALICITTDLGDDFLAEDVELIVSSIHKSPGFEQKVTWNAGNRELAINLGPLPSALVQQSMQLSIKLQPEVTGDRALVPLVMAATSAPFGLKLPAEKLVLRDGPREGLNIWEETGNSIARHIWDAGLASVIYLQRALEDIKTRAGKPKYKHLESKMPALTRLLSTARSSPIQVVELGAGCGIVGIALASLLPNCSVLLTDLPEVESIITRNIEEAQTAPQSSVEYQNLDWDNPPDDLCNRPIELILVSDCTYNADSLPALVNVLDRLVRTSPDAIILVALKRRHDSETVFFDLMSSAGFTAVQDSLQLPSQHDQSFFQLDPAFGTPKGYRSLRLQPLVSFLAKLSPLDVNATLLTTFHLLLAVSKLSSGAPFFVPLTSHEIIPSFSELPHRTSSKGPISSHGEDNLLQSSLTAKELVLDVLKKRATEVDVDHCGPGEEDAFYVADMGEVYRQHMRWKMNLGRIKPFYAVKCNPDPEVLRLMAQLGNGFDCASKSEIDLALQTGIDPSRIIYAQPCKTKSYLRFASEVGVKQMTFDNADELYKIKATFPDAELYLRILTDDSTSLCRLSMKFGASMDMARPLLELAYELELNVVGVSFHVGSGAEDPSAFLKAVQDARVVFDQAAEVGHELHTLDVGGGFCQDSFEKFAGILGEAVDACFPPHIRVIAEPGRYYVATAYTLAANVIARRDIPDPTDPSRDAYMLYLNDGVYGNFSNIIFDHQHPIAQVLTCASEPGTPNSATSEKITYSIWGPTCDGIDVISEKIELPGLLNTGDWLYFEDMGAYTKCSATRFNGFSDNHEVIYISSETGASALLNY
;
A
#
# COMPACT_ATOMS: atom_id res chain seq x y z
N MET A 1 15.19 7.41 -7.71
CA MET A 1 14.47 6.22 -8.17
C MET A 1 14.64 6.14 -9.67
N VAL A 2 14.77 4.92 -10.19
CA VAL A 2 14.71 4.65 -11.63
C VAL A 2 13.23 4.63 -12.02
N TYR A 3 12.93 5.15 -13.21
CA TYR A 3 11.59 5.13 -13.78
C TYR A 3 11.53 4.19 -14.98
N TYR A 4 10.36 3.65 -15.26
CA TYR A 4 10.09 2.65 -16.28
C TYR A 4 8.98 3.15 -17.19
N ILE A 5 9.22 3.14 -18.50
CA ILE A 5 8.16 3.40 -19.48
C ILE A 5 7.28 2.14 -19.55
N GLN A 6 6.03 2.20 -19.10
CA GLN A 6 5.09 1.07 -19.14
C GLN A 6 4.01 1.30 -20.21
N PHE A 7 3.57 0.23 -20.88
CA PHE A 7 2.51 0.29 -21.91
C PHE A 7 1.12 0.03 -21.32
N LEU A 8 0.42 1.09 -20.90
CA LEU A 8 -1.00 1.05 -20.51
C LEU A 8 -1.90 0.53 -21.65
N LYS A 9 -1.55 0.81 -22.91
CA LYS A 9 -2.15 0.19 -24.11
C LYS A 9 -1.04 -0.17 -25.08
N THR A 10 -0.90 -1.47 -25.35
CA THR A 10 0.17 -1.99 -26.22
C THR A 10 0.05 -1.44 -27.65
N PRO A 11 1.18 -1.32 -28.38
CA PRO A 11 1.16 -0.79 -29.73
C PRO A 11 0.26 -1.57 -30.70
N ARG A 12 -0.53 -0.81 -31.46
CA ARG A 12 -1.37 -1.34 -32.54
C ARG A 12 -1.43 -0.37 -33.71
N VAL A 13 -1.56 -0.91 -34.93
CA VAL A 13 -1.80 -0.10 -36.13
C VAL A 13 -3.28 0.27 -36.21
N SER A 14 -3.59 1.54 -36.44
CA SER A 14 -4.96 2.07 -36.52
C SER A 14 -5.15 3.02 -37.73
N PRO A 15 -6.31 2.98 -38.41
CA PRO A 15 -6.62 3.90 -39.50
C PRO A 15 -7.17 5.24 -38.98
N LYS A 16 -6.63 6.35 -39.49
CA LYS A 16 -7.07 7.72 -39.16
C LYS A 16 -7.06 8.58 -40.41
N LYS A 17 -8.25 9.08 -40.82
CA LYS A 17 -8.45 9.95 -42.00
C LYS A 17 -7.82 9.45 -43.31
N GLY A 18 -7.84 8.14 -43.56
CA GLY A 18 -7.31 7.53 -44.79
C GLY A 18 -5.81 7.17 -44.76
N SER A 19 -5.12 7.45 -43.65
CA SER A 19 -3.73 7.02 -43.40
C SER A 19 -3.64 6.09 -42.19
N LEU A 20 -2.56 5.33 -42.07
CA LEU A 20 -2.33 4.40 -40.95
C LEU A 20 -1.33 5.00 -39.95
N PHE A 21 -1.56 4.75 -38.66
CA PHE A 21 -0.73 5.24 -37.55
C PHE A 21 -0.50 4.11 -36.54
N ILE A 22 0.64 4.12 -35.86
CA ILE A 22 0.85 3.33 -34.64
C ILE A 22 0.25 4.13 -33.48
N SER A 23 -0.64 3.50 -32.74
CA SER A 23 -1.20 4.05 -31.49
C SER A 23 -0.75 3.19 -30.31
N ALA A 24 -0.26 3.82 -29.26
CA ALA A 24 0.01 3.22 -27.96
C ALA A 24 -0.32 4.23 -26.85
N LEU A 25 -0.44 3.77 -25.61
CA LEU A 25 -0.58 4.62 -24.43
C LEU A 25 0.46 4.18 -23.41
N ILE A 26 1.22 5.12 -22.86
CA ILE A 26 2.27 4.84 -21.89
C ILE A 26 2.10 5.66 -20.62
N CYS A 27 2.71 5.19 -19.53
CA CYS A 27 3.07 6.00 -18.37
C CYS A 27 4.58 5.88 -18.10
N ILE A 28 5.15 6.83 -17.35
CA ILE A 28 6.51 6.75 -16.84
C ILE A 28 6.41 6.76 -15.31
N THR A 29 6.76 5.65 -14.69
CA THR A 29 6.52 5.41 -13.26
C THR A 29 7.61 4.54 -12.64
N THR A 30 7.70 4.49 -11.33
CA THR A 30 8.61 3.64 -10.55
C THR A 30 8.37 2.13 -10.76
N ASP A 31 9.22 1.28 -10.16
CA ASP A 31 9.09 -0.18 -10.20
C ASP A 31 7.73 -0.69 -9.68
N LEU A 32 7.14 0.01 -8.71
CA LEU A 32 5.84 -0.33 -8.11
C LEU A 32 4.62 0.41 -8.69
N GLY A 33 4.82 1.38 -9.59
CA GLY A 33 3.72 2.24 -10.04
C GLY A 33 3.25 3.28 -8.99
N ASP A 34 4.03 3.51 -7.93
CA ASP A 34 3.68 4.36 -6.79
C ASP A 34 4.01 5.85 -6.99
N ASP A 35 4.96 6.19 -7.87
CA ASP A 35 5.26 7.58 -8.25
C ASP A 35 5.44 7.75 -9.77
N PHE A 36 5.07 8.92 -10.30
CA PHE A 36 5.20 9.27 -11.73
C PHE A 36 6.40 10.20 -11.94
N LEU A 37 7.01 10.15 -13.13
CA LEU A 37 8.12 11.06 -13.43
C LEU A 37 7.65 12.54 -13.38
N ALA A 38 8.13 13.27 -12.39
CA ALA A 38 7.69 14.64 -12.07
C ALA A 38 8.43 15.74 -12.84
N GLU A 39 9.12 15.39 -13.93
CA GLU A 39 9.96 16.29 -14.72
C GLU A 39 9.56 16.31 -16.20
N ASP A 40 9.75 17.45 -16.86
CA ASP A 40 9.58 17.58 -18.31
C ASP A 40 10.74 16.88 -19.03
N VAL A 41 10.45 15.84 -19.84
CA VAL A 41 11.47 15.11 -20.61
C VAL A 41 11.08 14.89 -22.06
N GLU A 42 12.06 14.97 -22.97
CA GLU A 42 11.88 14.50 -24.34
C GLU A 42 12.03 12.97 -24.40
N LEU A 43 11.05 12.31 -25.01
CA LEU A 43 11.13 10.92 -25.44
C LEU A 43 11.35 10.85 -26.94
N ILE A 44 12.09 9.84 -27.37
CA ILE A 44 12.22 9.46 -28.77
C ILE A 44 11.47 8.14 -28.99
N VAL A 45 10.51 8.16 -29.92
CA VAL A 45 9.63 7.04 -30.25
C VAL A 45 10.01 6.54 -31.64
N SER A 46 10.54 5.32 -31.72
CA SER A 46 11.09 4.75 -32.94
C SER A 46 10.40 3.43 -33.29
N SER A 47 9.83 3.34 -34.49
CA SER A 47 9.37 2.08 -35.06
C SER A 47 10.57 1.29 -35.57
N ILE A 48 10.98 0.26 -34.84
CA ILE A 48 12.06 -0.63 -35.23
C ILE A 48 11.60 -1.48 -36.41
N HIS A 49 12.34 -1.37 -37.51
CA HIS A 49 12.18 -2.17 -38.72
C HIS A 49 13.54 -2.37 -39.39
N LYS A 50 13.64 -3.31 -40.36
CA LYS A 50 14.80 -3.46 -41.24
C LYS A 50 14.87 -2.33 -42.31
N SER A 51 14.91 -1.09 -41.83
CA SER A 51 15.18 0.18 -42.53
C SER A 51 14.32 0.57 -43.75
N PRO A 52 13.89 1.85 -43.87
CA PRO A 52 14.06 2.93 -42.91
C PRO A 52 13.07 2.82 -41.74
N GLY A 53 13.56 2.99 -40.52
CA GLY A 53 12.69 3.18 -39.35
C GLY A 53 12.01 4.55 -39.39
N PHE A 54 10.87 4.68 -38.71
CA PHE A 54 10.20 5.96 -38.50
C PHE A 54 10.40 6.40 -37.05
N GLU A 55 10.75 7.66 -36.84
CA GLU A 55 11.13 8.20 -35.54
C GLU A 55 10.45 9.55 -35.29
N GLN A 56 9.99 9.78 -34.06
CA GLN A 56 9.32 11.02 -33.65
C GLN A 56 9.68 11.35 -32.21
N LYS A 57 9.96 12.63 -31.95
CA LYS A 57 10.06 13.16 -30.59
C LYS A 57 8.67 13.38 -29.99
N VAL A 58 8.50 13.05 -28.72
CA VAL A 58 7.29 13.31 -27.93
C VAL A 58 7.70 13.81 -26.55
N THR A 59 7.09 14.88 -26.06
CA THR A 59 7.38 15.42 -24.72
C THR A 59 6.48 14.76 -23.68
N TRP A 60 7.08 14.24 -22.61
CA TRP A 60 6.42 13.99 -21.34
C TRP A 60 6.54 15.26 -20.50
N ASN A 61 5.44 15.71 -19.90
CA ASN A 61 5.44 16.88 -19.03
C ASN A 61 5.26 16.45 -17.57
N ALA A 62 5.82 17.21 -16.64
CA ALA A 62 5.61 17.05 -15.21
C ALA A 62 4.10 17.02 -14.87
N GLY A 63 3.69 16.02 -14.08
CA GLY A 63 2.28 15.82 -13.71
C GLY A 63 1.44 15.01 -14.73
N ASN A 64 2.02 14.60 -15.87
CA ASN A 64 1.39 13.57 -16.70
C ASN A 64 1.23 12.27 -15.90
N ARG A 65 0.06 11.62 -15.98
CA ARG A 65 -0.12 10.22 -15.55
C ARG A 65 -0.06 9.24 -16.72
N GLU A 66 -0.48 9.70 -17.91
CA GLU A 66 -0.40 8.94 -19.16
C GLU A 66 0.00 9.84 -20.33
N LEU A 67 0.57 9.24 -21.39
CA LEU A 67 0.99 9.92 -22.61
C LEU A 67 0.59 9.08 -23.85
N ALA A 68 -0.25 9.66 -24.70
CA ALA A 68 -0.79 9.00 -25.89
C ALA A 68 0.18 9.07 -27.08
N ILE A 69 0.83 7.95 -27.39
CA ILE A 69 1.78 7.84 -28.50
C ILE A 69 1.02 7.64 -29.82
N ASN A 70 1.27 8.52 -30.80
CA ASN A 70 0.66 8.49 -32.12
C ASN A 70 1.75 8.70 -33.19
N LEU A 71 2.27 7.60 -33.75
CA LEU A 71 3.36 7.61 -34.72
C LEU A 71 2.84 7.44 -36.15
N GLY A 72 3.16 8.37 -37.05
CA GLY A 72 2.80 8.28 -38.47
C GLY A 72 2.53 9.62 -39.15
N PRO A 73 1.97 9.64 -40.37
CA PRO A 73 1.40 8.49 -41.09
C PRO A 73 2.44 7.49 -41.59
N LEU A 74 2.11 6.20 -41.52
CA LEU A 74 2.95 5.09 -41.97
C LEU A 74 2.90 4.92 -43.50
N PRO A 75 4.05 4.76 -44.18
CA PRO A 75 4.12 4.30 -45.56
C PRO A 75 3.49 2.91 -45.76
N SER A 76 2.75 2.73 -46.86
CA SER A 76 2.01 1.50 -47.18
C SER A 76 2.85 0.22 -47.17
N ALA A 77 4.18 0.32 -47.37
CA ALA A 77 5.11 -0.80 -47.43
C ALA A 77 5.49 -1.37 -46.04
N LEU A 78 5.42 -0.57 -44.96
CA LEU A 78 5.73 -1.03 -43.59
C LEU A 78 4.57 -1.81 -42.98
N VAL A 79 3.34 -1.51 -43.42
CA VAL A 79 2.07 -2.04 -42.89
C VAL A 79 1.93 -3.56 -42.99
N GLN A 80 2.60 -4.18 -43.98
CA GLN A 80 2.54 -5.64 -44.19
C GLN A 80 3.60 -6.44 -43.40
N GLN A 81 4.46 -5.77 -42.63
CA GLN A 81 5.55 -6.41 -41.93
C GLN A 81 5.38 -6.29 -40.41
N SER A 82 6.04 -7.18 -39.67
CA SER A 82 6.10 -7.08 -38.21
C SER A 82 7.00 -5.91 -37.81
N MET A 83 6.55 -5.12 -36.84
CA MET A 83 7.22 -3.93 -36.30
C MET A 83 7.31 -4.05 -34.77
N GLN A 84 8.25 -3.33 -34.16
CA GLN A 84 8.28 -3.10 -32.72
C GLN A 84 8.32 -1.58 -32.46
N LEU A 85 7.75 -1.14 -31.35
CA LEU A 85 7.77 0.27 -30.95
C LEU A 85 8.76 0.40 -29.79
N SER A 86 9.85 1.12 -30.02
CA SER A 86 10.84 1.45 -28.99
C SER A 86 10.64 2.88 -28.53
N ILE A 87 10.71 3.11 -27.23
CA ILE A 87 10.55 4.40 -26.58
C ILE A 87 11.66 4.55 -25.55
N LYS A 88 12.43 5.63 -25.64
CA LYS A 88 13.52 5.94 -24.72
C LYS A 88 13.70 7.44 -24.51
N LEU A 89 14.46 7.80 -23.47
CA LEU A 89 14.77 9.18 -23.10
C LEU A 89 15.71 9.86 -24.13
N GLN A 90 15.54 11.16 -24.36
CA GLN A 90 16.43 11.97 -25.19
C GLN A 90 16.79 13.30 -24.50
N PRO A 91 18.10 13.68 -24.40
CA PRO A 91 19.26 12.84 -24.66
C PRO A 91 19.29 11.62 -23.74
N GLU A 92 19.98 10.57 -24.17
CA GLU A 92 20.15 9.35 -23.37
C GLU A 92 21.20 9.63 -22.29
N VAL A 93 20.77 10.16 -21.14
CA VAL A 93 21.66 10.61 -20.05
C VAL A 93 22.17 9.41 -19.24
N THR A 94 23.10 8.67 -19.83
CA THR A 94 24.02 7.82 -19.07
C THR A 94 25.17 8.70 -18.57
N GLY A 95 25.08 9.20 -17.34
CA GLY A 95 26.20 9.93 -16.74
C GLY A 95 27.46 9.06 -16.70
N ASP A 96 28.66 9.67 -16.72
CA ASP A 96 30.00 9.02 -16.76
C ASP A 96 30.29 7.94 -15.67
N ARG A 97 29.33 7.69 -14.76
CA ARG A 97 29.38 6.74 -13.65
C ARG A 97 28.15 5.82 -13.54
N ALA A 98 27.07 6.08 -14.28
CA ALA A 98 25.81 5.36 -14.18
C ALA A 98 25.76 4.19 -15.17
N LEU A 99 25.49 2.99 -14.68
CA LEU A 99 25.32 1.77 -15.49
C LEU A 99 23.86 1.59 -15.97
N VAL A 100 22.95 2.48 -15.57
CA VAL A 100 21.51 2.45 -15.86
C VAL A 100 21.04 3.89 -16.11
N PRO A 101 20.16 4.15 -17.10
CA PRO A 101 19.56 5.47 -17.31
C PRO A 101 18.55 5.83 -16.20
N LEU A 102 18.20 7.12 -16.06
CA LEU A 102 17.13 7.54 -15.15
C LEU A 102 15.76 6.95 -15.54
N VAL A 103 15.51 6.81 -16.84
CA VAL A 103 14.29 6.23 -17.40
C VAL A 103 14.66 5.01 -18.25
N MET A 104 14.22 3.83 -17.84
CA MET A 104 14.39 2.57 -18.56
C MET A 104 13.57 2.59 -19.86
N ALA A 105 14.28 2.32 -20.97
CA ALA A 105 13.67 2.18 -22.28
C ALA A 105 12.63 1.05 -22.31
N ALA A 106 11.71 1.15 -23.27
CA ALA A 106 10.66 0.17 -23.50
C ALA A 106 10.60 -0.19 -24.99
N THR A 107 10.82 -1.45 -25.33
CA THR A 107 10.59 -1.95 -26.69
C THR A 107 9.46 -2.98 -26.67
N SER A 108 8.38 -2.74 -27.42
CA SER A 108 7.21 -3.63 -27.40
C SER A 108 7.50 -5.02 -27.99
N ALA A 109 6.64 -5.98 -27.65
CA ALA A 109 6.46 -7.17 -28.47
C ALA A 109 6.17 -6.82 -29.95
N PRO A 110 6.49 -7.71 -30.91
CA PRO A 110 6.20 -7.49 -32.32
C PRO A 110 4.70 -7.39 -32.63
N PHE A 111 4.33 -6.49 -33.54
CA PHE A 111 2.94 -6.26 -33.96
C PHE A 111 2.82 -5.89 -35.45
N GLY A 112 1.60 -5.85 -35.98
CA GLY A 112 1.33 -5.49 -37.37
C GLY A 112 -0.12 -5.04 -37.60
N LEU A 113 -0.56 -4.96 -38.87
CA LEU A 113 -1.90 -4.44 -39.21
C LEU A 113 -3.07 -5.23 -38.59
N LYS A 114 -2.91 -6.55 -38.42
CA LYS A 114 -3.98 -7.46 -37.92
C LYS A 114 -3.72 -8.01 -36.52
N LEU A 115 -2.56 -7.72 -35.93
CA LEU A 115 -2.10 -8.30 -34.67
C LEU A 115 -1.56 -7.16 -33.79
N PRO A 116 -2.20 -6.85 -32.64
CA PRO A 116 -1.63 -5.94 -31.66
C PRO A 116 -0.40 -6.56 -31.00
N ALA A 117 0.46 -5.76 -30.40
CA ALA A 117 1.55 -6.30 -29.58
C ALA A 117 1.00 -7.07 -28.39
N GLU A 118 1.63 -8.21 -28.07
CA GLU A 118 1.48 -8.91 -26.78
C GLU A 118 1.70 -7.93 -25.62
N LYS A 119 1.15 -8.25 -24.43
CA LYS A 119 1.33 -7.48 -23.19
C LYS A 119 2.71 -7.69 -22.58
N LEU A 120 3.74 -7.51 -23.40
CA LEU A 120 5.15 -7.73 -23.08
C LEU A 120 5.98 -6.53 -23.54
N VAL A 121 6.95 -6.16 -22.72
CA VAL A 121 7.96 -5.15 -23.02
C VAL A 121 9.35 -5.74 -22.80
N LEU A 122 10.22 -5.55 -23.79
CA LEU A 122 11.63 -5.85 -23.73
C LEU A 122 12.36 -4.65 -23.13
N ARG A 123 13.18 -4.94 -22.12
CA ARG A 123 14.01 -3.98 -21.40
C ARG A 123 15.47 -4.22 -21.75
N ASP A 124 16.14 -3.15 -22.16
CA ASP A 124 17.60 -3.12 -22.25
C ASP A 124 18.15 -3.04 -20.82
N GLY A 125 18.84 -4.07 -20.37
CA GLY A 125 19.37 -4.16 -19.00
C GLY A 125 20.58 -3.24 -18.74
N PRO A 126 21.13 -3.23 -17.52
CA PRO A 126 22.31 -2.45 -17.11
C PRO A 126 23.62 -2.77 -17.90
N ARG A 127 23.55 -3.68 -18.87
CA ARG A 127 24.69 -4.19 -19.64
C ARG A 127 24.26 -4.42 -21.08
N GLU A 128 25.10 -3.99 -22.02
CA GLU A 128 25.01 -4.34 -23.44
C GLU A 128 24.87 -5.86 -23.63
N GLY A 129 23.78 -6.26 -24.31
CA GLY A 129 23.46 -7.66 -24.62
C GLY A 129 22.62 -8.40 -23.57
N LEU A 130 22.30 -7.78 -22.42
CA LEU A 130 21.31 -8.31 -21.48
C LEU A 130 19.95 -7.68 -21.79
N ASN A 131 19.07 -8.43 -22.45
CA ASN A 131 17.70 -7.99 -22.72
C ASN A 131 16.73 -8.92 -21.97
N ILE A 132 15.74 -8.37 -21.28
CA ILE A 132 14.78 -9.12 -20.46
C ILE A 132 13.37 -8.71 -20.84
N TRP A 133 12.51 -9.68 -21.14
CA TRP A 133 11.07 -9.47 -21.26
C TRP A 133 10.42 -9.42 -19.87
N GLU A 134 9.50 -8.47 -19.70
CA GLU A 134 8.56 -8.41 -18.59
C GLU A 134 7.14 -8.22 -19.12
N GLU A 135 6.13 -8.51 -18.28
CA GLU A 135 4.74 -8.23 -18.64
C GLU A 135 4.38 -6.75 -18.46
N THR A 136 3.44 -6.26 -19.26
CA THR A 136 2.86 -4.91 -19.14
C THR A 136 1.50 -4.93 -18.41
N GLY A 137 1.25 -5.98 -17.63
CA GLY A 137 0.07 -6.11 -16.76
C GLY A 137 0.30 -5.53 -15.37
N ASN A 138 -0.59 -5.82 -14.42
CA ASN A 138 -0.48 -5.39 -13.02
C ASN A 138 0.19 -6.45 -12.12
N SER A 139 0.90 -7.44 -12.70
CA SER A 139 1.41 -8.60 -11.97
C SER A 139 2.83 -8.32 -11.47
N ILE A 140 2.93 -7.87 -10.22
CA ILE A 140 4.21 -7.47 -9.59
C ILE A 140 5.33 -8.53 -9.69
N ALA A 141 4.99 -9.82 -9.68
CA ALA A 141 5.94 -10.93 -9.84
C ALA A 141 6.59 -11.04 -11.24
N ARG A 142 6.04 -10.35 -12.25
CA ARG A 142 6.44 -10.46 -13.67
C ARG A 142 7.08 -9.18 -14.23
N HIS A 143 7.57 -8.31 -13.36
CA HIS A 143 8.28 -7.07 -13.69
C HIS A 143 9.75 -7.12 -13.27
N ILE A 144 10.56 -6.20 -13.78
CA ILE A 144 11.91 -5.91 -13.29
C ILE A 144 11.79 -4.92 -12.13
N TRP A 145 12.43 -5.26 -11.01
CA TRP A 145 12.47 -4.44 -9.81
C TRP A 145 13.82 -3.75 -9.62
N ASP A 146 13.84 -2.63 -8.90
CA ASP A 146 15.05 -1.83 -8.69
C ASP A 146 16.18 -2.64 -7.99
N ALA A 147 15.88 -3.52 -7.02
CA ALA A 147 16.94 -4.31 -6.39
C ALA A 147 17.51 -5.40 -7.32
N GLY A 148 16.72 -5.88 -8.29
CA GLY A 148 17.20 -6.75 -9.37
C GLY A 148 18.25 -6.03 -10.23
N LEU A 149 17.97 -4.78 -10.63
CA LEU A 149 18.96 -3.92 -11.32
C LEU A 149 20.20 -3.69 -10.45
N ALA A 150 20.02 -3.38 -9.17
CA ALA A 150 21.12 -3.17 -8.22
C ALA A 150 22.02 -4.42 -8.08
N SER A 151 21.44 -5.62 -7.99
CA SER A 151 22.16 -6.90 -7.96
C SER A 151 23.02 -7.11 -9.21
N VAL A 152 22.46 -6.90 -10.41
CA VAL A 152 23.22 -7.07 -11.66
C VAL A 152 24.39 -6.11 -11.74
N ILE A 153 24.18 -4.83 -11.39
CA ILE A 153 25.24 -3.82 -11.33
C ILE A 153 26.34 -4.22 -10.34
N TYR A 154 25.96 -4.71 -9.15
CA TYR A 154 26.90 -5.12 -8.11
C TYR A 154 27.76 -6.31 -8.55
N LEU A 155 27.12 -7.35 -9.10
CA LEU A 155 27.80 -8.54 -9.64
C LEU A 155 28.72 -8.20 -10.81
N GLN A 156 28.29 -7.33 -11.72
CA GLN A 156 29.13 -6.84 -12.82
C GLN A 156 30.37 -6.11 -12.30
N ARG A 157 30.20 -5.15 -11.36
CA ARG A 157 31.32 -4.42 -10.75
C ARG A 157 32.31 -5.36 -10.07
N ALA A 158 31.82 -6.33 -9.28
CA ALA A 158 32.67 -7.32 -8.63
C ALA A 158 33.51 -8.14 -9.64
N LEU A 159 32.91 -8.55 -10.76
CA LEU A 159 33.61 -9.30 -11.82
C LEU A 159 34.58 -8.42 -12.64
N GLU A 160 34.28 -7.14 -12.83
CA GLU A 160 35.19 -6.18 -13.46
C GLU A 160 36.38 -5.82 -12.57
N ASP A 161 36.19 -5.70 -11.26
CA ASP A 161 37.29 -5.52 -10.29
C ASP A 161 38.23 -6.74 -10.26
N ILE A 162 37.67 -7.96 -10.32
CA ILE A 162 38.46 -9.20 -10.44
C ILE A 162 39.31 -9.18 -11.72
N LYS A 163 38.71 -8.80 -12.87
CA LYS A 163 39.41 -8.70 -14.16
C LYS A 163 40.47 -7.59 -14.16
N THR A 164 40.20 -6.45 -13.53
CA THR A 164 41.11 -5.28 -13.55
C THR A 164 42.19 -5.31 -12.48
N ARG A 165 42.08 -6.13 -11.42
CA ARG A 165 43.18 -6.43 -10.49
C ARG A 165 44.35 -7.17 -11.16
N ALA A 166 44.16 -7.71 -12.36
CA ALA A 166 45.23 -8.19 -13.25
C ALA A 166 45.85 -7.09 -14.15
N GLY A 167 45.48 -5.81 -13.97
CA GLY A 167 45.88 -4.67 -14.78
C GLY A 167 45.76 -3.32 -14.07
N LYS A 168 45.44 -2.25 -14.80
CA LYS A 168 45.09 -0.93 -14.20
C LYS A 168 43.58 -0.86 -13.98
N PRO A 169 43.08 -0.42 -12.81
CA PRO A 169 41.66 -0.29 -12.54
C PRO A 169 41.00 0.76 -13.44
N LYS A 170 39.87 0.40 -14.06
CA LYS A 170 39.07 1.28 -14.93
C LYS A 170 38.24 2.28 -14.12
N TYR A 171 37.74 1.85 -12.97
CA TYR A 171 36.99 2.68 -12.02
C TYR A 171 37.90 3.03 -10.84
N LYS A 172 38.08 4.33 -10.57
CA LYS A 172 38.75 4.79 -9.35
C LYS A 172 37.72 4.84 -8.24
N HIS A 173 38.07 4.25 -7.09
CA HIS A 173 37.26 4.16 -5.87
C HIS A 173 36.11 3.14 -5.91
N LEU A 174 36.42 1.86 -5.70
CA LEU A 174 35.75 1.02 -4.70
C LEU A 174 36.59 -0.24 -4.47
N GLU A 175 36.74 -0.67 -3.23
CA GLU A 175 37.01 -2.09 -2.94
C GLU A 175 35.69 -2.66 -2.44
N SER A 176 35.20 -3.75 -3.04
CA SER A 176 34.00 -4.42 -2.53
C SER A 176 34.19 -4.80 -1.06
N LYS A 177 33.21 -4.46 -0.22
CA LYS A 177 33.19 -4.85 1.20
C LYS A 177 32.93 -6.35 1.40
N MET A 178 32.75 -7.11 0.32
CA MET A 178 32.36 -8.52 0.31
C MET A 178 33.49 -9.44 -0.18
N PRO A 179 34.59 -9.63 0.59
CA PRO A 179 35.75 -10.42 0.15
C PRO A 179 35.43 -11.91 -0.05
N ALA A 180 34.39 -12.44 0.59
CA ALA A 180 33.92 -13.81 0.39
C ALA A 180 33.33 -13.99 -1.03
N LEU A 181 32.43 -13.09 -1.44
CA LEU A 181 31.85 -13.08 -2.79
C LEU A 181 32.94 -12.86 -3.84
N THR A 182 33.85 -11.90 -3.64
CA THR A 182 35.00 -11.69 -4.55
C THR A 182 35.86 -12.95 -4.69
N ARG A 183 36.08 -13.70 -3.61
CA ARG A 183 36.84 -14.97 -3.64
C ARG A 183 36.10 -16.05 -4.41
N LEU A 184 34.80 -16.23 -4.16
CA LEU A 184 33.98 -17.20 -4.89
C LEU A 184 34.02 -16.95 -6.41
N LEU A 185 33.77 -15.70 -6.81
CA LEU A 185 33.72 -15.28 -8.22
C LEU A 185 35.09 -15.27 -8.94
N SER A 186 36.21 -15.25 -8.20
CA SER A 186 37.58 -15.24 -8.78
C SER A 186 38.29 -16.58 -8.74
N THR A 187 37.72 -17.60 -8.10
CA THR A 187 38.36 -18.91 -7.97
C THR A 187 38.34 -19.65 -9.31
N ALA A 188 39.50 -20.06 -9.81
CA ALA A 188 39.60 -20.93 -10.99
C ALA A 188 39.12 -22.35 -10.66
N ARG A 189 38.19 -22.89 -11.44
CA ARG A 189 37.46 -24.14 -11.13
C ARG A 189 37.35 -25.07 -12.34
N SER A 190 37.32 -26.37 -12.07
CA SER A 190 37.08 -27.44 -13.06
C SER A 190 35.62 -27.85 -13.20
N SER A 191 34.76 -27.45 -12.25
CA SER A 191 33.31 -27.67 -12.25
C SER A 191 32.57 -26.33 -12.23
N PRO A 192 31.33 -26.24 -12.77
CA PRO A 192 30.57 -25.01 -12.73
C PRO A 192 30.19 -24.59 -11.31
N ILE A 193 30.22 -23.29 -11.03
CA ILE A 193 29.70 -22.74 -9.77
C ILE A 193 28.19 -23.02 -9.71
N GLN A 194 27.70 -23.57 -8.60
CA GLN A 194 26.27 -23.84 -8.40
C GLN A 194 25.58 -22.64 -7.74
N VAL A 195 24.59 -22.07 -8.44
CA VAL A 195 23.83 -20.89 -8.00
C VAL A 195 22.34 -21.20 -7.97
N VAL A 196 21.64 -20.76 -6.93
CA VAL A 196 20.17 -20.77 -6.87
C VAL A 196 19.67 -19.33 -6.71
N GLU A 197 18.66 -18.94 -7.45
CA GLU A 197 17.92 -17.69 -7.24
C GLU A 197 16.52 -18.00 -6.71
N LEU A 198 16.17 -17.43 -5.56
CA LEU A 198 14.84 -17.54 -4.96
C LEU A 198 14.03 -16.29 -5.32
N GLY A 199 12.81 -16.47 -5.84
CA GLY A 199 11.94 -15.35 -6.24
C GLY A 199 12.46 -14.63 -7.48
N ALA A 200 12.84 -15.40 -8.51
CA ALA A 200 13.54 -14.88 -9.68
C ALA A 200 12.69 -13.95 -10.58
N GLY A 201 11.36 -14.02 -10.51
CA GLY A 201 10.43 -13.22 -11.31
C GLY A 201 10.65 -13.40 -12.82
N CYS A 202 11.13 -12.35 -13.48
CA CYS A 202 11.53 -12.40 -14.89
C CYS A 202 12.92 -13.02 -15.14
N GLY A 203 13.69 -13.36 -14.11
CA GLY A 203 14.99 -14.03 -14.17
C GLY A 203 16.22 -13.13 -14.35
N ILE A 204 16.06 -11.80 -14.23
CA ILE A 204 17.09 -10.82 -14.59
C ILE A 204 18.45 -11.06 -13.92
N VAL A 205 18.50 -11.39 -12.61
CA VAL A 205 19.77 -11.44 -11.87
C VAL A 205 20.59 -12.68 -12.25
N GLY A 206 19.99 -13.87 -12.20
CA GLY A 206 20.62 -15.12 -12.52
C GLY A 206 20.98 -15.26 -14.01
N ILE A 207 20.12 -14.77 -14.92
CA ILE A 207 20.44 -14.70 -16.35
C ILE A 207 21.65 -13.78 -16.58
N ALA A 208 21.69 -12.61 -15.94
CA ALA A 208 22.83 -11.70 -16.05
C ALA A 208 24.12 -12.32 -15.49
N LEU A 209 24.05 -13.03 -14.36
CA LEU A 209 25.18 -13.73 -13.77
C LEU A 209 25.72 -14.82 -14.70
N ALA A 210 24.85 -15.67 -15.25
CA ALA A 210 25.24 -16.70 -16.21
C ALA A 210 25.82 -16.10 -17.52
N SER A 211 25.38 -14.90 -17.91
CA SER A 211 25.92 -14.14 -19.04
C SER A 211 27.25 -13.42 -18.73
N LEU A 212 27.59 -13.23 -17.44
CA LEU A 212 28.77 -12.51 -16.97
C LEU A 212 29.94 -13.43 -16.56
N LEU A 213 29.61 -14.60 -16.02
CA LEU A 213 30.52 -15.54 -15.37
C LEU A 213 30.58 -16.87 -16.14
N PRO A 214 31.70 -17.19 -16.82
CA PRO A 214 31.92 -18.49 -17.44
C PRO A 214 31.94 -19.62 -16.40
N ASN A 215 31.55 -20.83 -16.80
CA ASN A 215 31.51 -22.01 -15.94
C ASN A 215 30.62 -21.79 -14.69
N CYS A 216 29.37 -21.38 -14.91
CA CYS A 216 28.35 -21.09 -13.90
C CYS A 216 27.03 -21.80 -14.22
N SER A 217 26.44 -22.51 -13.27
CA SER A 217 25.15 -23.20 -13.41
C SER A 217 24.14 -22.54 -12.48
N VAL A 218 23.14 -21.88 -13.05
CA VAL A 218 22.12 -21.13 -12.31
C VAL A 218 20.78 -21.84 -12.39
N LEU A 219 20.18 -22.13 -11.23
CA LEU A 219 18.80 -22.57 -11.10
C LEU A 219 17.95 -21.39 -10.63
N LEU A 220 17.07 -20.90 -11.50
CA LEU A 220 16.05 -19.90 -11.18
C LEU A 220 14.87 -20.61 -10.52
N THR A 221 14.33 -20.06 -9.45
CA THR A 221 13.17 -20.63 -8.76
C THR A 221 12.15 -19.58 -8.36
N ASP A 222 10.88 -19.90 -8.55
CA ASP A 222 9.73 -19.05 -8.24
C ASP A 222 8.44 -19.89 -8.30
N LEU A 223 7.28 -19.28 -8.04
CA LEU A 223 5.97 -19.90 -8.22
C LEU A 223 5.61 -20.06 -9.73
N PRO A 224 4.70 -21.00 -10.09
CA PRO A 224 4.40 -21.34 -11.49
C PRO A 224 3.87 -20.18 -12.35
N GLU A 225 3.36 -19.10 -11.74
CA GLU A 225 2.80 -17.93 -12.42
C GLU A 225 3.81 -17.17 -13.29
N VAL A 226 5.12 -17.33 -13.05
CA VAL A 226 6.19 -16.70 -13.85
C VAL A 226 6.85 -17.65 -14.86
N GLU A 227 6.48 -18.94 -14.87
CA GLU A 227 7.11 -19.99 -15.69
C GLU A 227 7.19 -19.57 -17.19
N SER A 228 6.11 -19.00 -17.72
CA SER A 228 6.04 -18.58 -19.13
C SER A 228 6.98 -17.43 -19.49
N ILE A 229 7.18 -16.45 -18.61
CA ILE A 229 8.04 -15.29 -18.88
C ILE A 229 9.51 -15.63 -18.65
N ILE A 230 9.80 -16.42 -17.61
CA ILE A 230 11.18 -16.79 -17.26
C ILE A 230 11.76 -17.82 -18.24
N THR A 231 10.97 -18.81 -18.71
CA THR A 231 11.40 -19.72 -19.78
C THR A 231 11.73 -18.96 -21.06
N ARG A 232 10.90 -17.99 -21.47
CA ARG A 232 11.18 -17.15 -22.65
C ARG A 232 12.50 -16.36 -22.49
N ASN A 233 12.75 -15.79 -21.33
CA ASN A 233 14.00 -15.08 -21.06
C ASN A 233 15.22 -16.02 -21.04
N ILE A 234 15.08 -17.26 -20.57
CA ILE A 234 16.12 -18.29 -20.66
C ILE A 234 16.40 -18.67 -22.14
N GLU A 235 15.37 -18.85 -22.96
CA GLU A 235 15.52 -19.19 -24.39
C GLU A 235 16.20 -18.09 -25.20
N GLU A 236 15.96 -16.81 -24.86
CA GLU A 236 16.59 -15.65 -25.50
C GLU A 236 17.97 -15.26 -24.89
N ALA A 237 18.36 -15.85 -23.76
CA ALA A 237 19.59 -15.51 -23.04
C ALA A 237 20.89 -15.97 -23.74
N GLN A 238 21.93 -15.12 -23.66
CA GLN A 238 23.27 -15.43 -24.16
C GLN A 238 24.22 -15.72 -22.99
N THR A 239 24.30 -16.99 -22.58
CA THR A 239 25.17 -17.40 -21.46
C THR A 239 26.66 -17.34 -21.81
N ALA A 240 27.49 -17.16 -20.79
CA ALA A 240 28.94 -17.25 -20.91
C ALA A 240 29.38 -18.71 -21.18
N PRO A 241 30.61 -18.93 -21.71
CA PRO A 241 31.09 -20.27 -22.02
C PRO A 241 31.01 -21.23 -20.83
N GLN A 242 30.49 -22.44 -21.09
CA GLN A 242 30.28 -23.49 -20.07
C GLN A 242 29.28 -23.12 -18.97
N SER A 243 28.41 -22.12 -19.20
CA SER A 243 27.38 -21.70 -18.26
C SER A 243 25.96 -22.09 -18.72
N SER A 244 25.11 -22.42 -17.76
CA SER A 244 23.71 -22.85 -17.96
C SER A 244 22.76 -22.06 -17.05
N VAL A 245 21.52 -21.91 -17.52
CA VAL A 245 20.40 -21.39 -16.74
C VAL A 245 19.24 -22.37 -16.91
N GLU A 246 18.67 -22.81 -15.80
CA GLU A 246 17.51 -23.70 -15.73
C GLU A 246 16.46 -23.06 -14.80
N TYR A 247 15.19 -23.46 -14.92
CA TYR A 247 14.11 -22.99 -14.06
C TYR A 247 13.39 -24.17 -13.41
N GLN A 248 12.96 -23.98 -12.16
CA GLN A 248 12.16 -24.95 -11.42
C GLN A 248 11.14 -24.23 -10.51
N ASN A 249 9.88 -24.67 -10.58
CA ASN A 249 8.82 -24.22 -9.68
C ASN A 249 9.17 -24.54 -8.21
N LEU A 250 9.07 -23.52 -7.34
CA LEU A 250 9.36 -23.61 -5.92
C LEU A 250 8.35 -22.79 -5.11
N ASP A 251 7.53 -23.50 -4.34
CA ASP A 251 6.76 -22.93 -3.24
C ASP A 251 7.63 -22.97 -1.96
N TRP A 252 7.81 -21.82 -1.29
CA TRP A 252 8.62 -21.72 -0.07
C TRP A 252 7.93 -22.33 1.17
N ASP A 253 6.61 -22.46 1.17
CA ASP A 253 5.87 -23.16 2.24
C ASP A 253 6.00 -24.69 2.08
N ASN A 254 6.11 -25.17 0.83
CA ASN A 254 6.19 -26.59 0.48
C ASN A 254 7.44 -26.93 -0.36
N PRO A 255 8.67 -26.59 0.09
CA PRO A 255 9.88 -26.79 -0.70
C PRO A 255 10.24 -28.29 -0.78
N PRO A 256 10.68 -28.80 -1.95
CA PRO A 256 11.10 -30.19 -2.09
C PRO A 256 12.33 -30.50 -1.23
N ASP A 257 12.47 -31.75 -0.78
CA ASP A 257 13.57 -32.18 0.07
C ASP A 257 14.95 -31.98 -0.60
N ASP A 258 15.04 -32.25 -1.91
CA ASP A 258 16.25 -32.10 -2.72
C ASP A 258 16.02 -31.03 -3.82
N LEU A 259 16.25 -29.74 -3.51
CA LEU A 259 16.17 -28.67 -4.51
C LEU A 259 17.33 -28.70 -5.52
N CYS A 260 18.50 -29.20 -5.13
CA CYS A 260 19.70 -29.24 -5.97
C CYS A 260 20.48 -30.54 -5.78
N ASN A 261 20.87 -31.16 -6.90
CA ASN A 261 21.64 -32.41 -6.92
C ASN A 261 23.12 -32.26 -6.49
N ARG A 262 23.55 -31.06 -6.09
CA ARG A 262 24.92 -30.69 -5.69
C ARG A 262 24.87 -29.59 -4.62
N PRO A 263 25.92 -29.48 -3.78
CA PRO A 263 26.05 -28.34 -2.86
C PRO A 263 26.01 -27.01 -3.61
N ILE A 264 25.22 -26.08 -3.08
CA ILE A 264 25.03 -24.72 -3.60
C ILE A 264 26.14 -23.84 -3.05
N GLU A 265 26.56 -22.83 -3.81
CA GLU A 265 27.73 -22.01 -3.47
C GLU A 265 27.40 -20.53 -3.42
N LEU A 266 26.38 -20.11 -4.18
CA LEU A 266 25.77 -18.79 -4.12
C LEU A 266 24.24 -18.93 -4.13
N ILE A 267 23.57 -18.25 -3.22
CA ILE A 267 22.11 -18.10 -3.20
C ILE A 267 21.82 -16.62 -3.45
N LEU A 268 21.02 -16.33 -4.47
CA LEU A 268 20.58 -14.99 -4.84
C LEU A 268 19.16 -14.77 -4.33
N VAL A 269 18.91 -13.61 -3.72
CA VAL A 269 17.59 -13.16 -3.27
C VAL A 269 17.49 -11.67 -3.61
N SER A 270 16.56 -11.26 -4.48
CA SER A 270 16.39 -9.86 -4.88
C SER A 270 14.94 -9.43 -4.79
N ASP A 271 14.66 -8.36 -4.05
CA ASP A 271 13.30 -7.83 -3.78
C ASP A 271 12.29 -8.94 -3.41
N CYS A 272 12.70 -9.88 -2.55
CA CYS A 272 11.82 -10.92 -1.97
C CYS A 272 11.30 -10.56 -0.57
N THR A 273 11.65 -9.37 -0.06
CA THR A 273 11.36 -8.94 1.32
C THR A 273 10.09 -8.12 1.48
N TYR A 274 9.43 -7.73 0.38
CA TYR A 274 8.26 -6.84 0.40
C TYR A 274 7.02 -7.46 1.06
N ASN A 275 6.89 -8.79 1.05
CA ASN A 275 5.77 -9.48 1.70
C ASN A 275 6.20 -10.08 3.04
N ALA A 276 5.78 -9.44 4.14
CA ALA A 276 6.10 -9.86 5.50
C ALA A 276 5.64 -11.30 5.81
N ASP A 277 4.49 -11.72 5.27
CA ASP A 277 3.91 -13.05 5.52
C ASP A 277 4.77 -14.19 4.94
N SER A 278 5.50 -13.92 3.85
CA SER A 278 6.37 -14.91 3.18
C SER A 278 7.77 -15.03 3.80
N LEU A 279 8.17 -14.10 4.68
CA LEU A 279 9.53 -14.08 5.25
C LEU A 279 9.88 -15.34 6.07
N PRO A 280 8.99 -15.92 6.92
CA PRO A 280 9.31 -17.15 7.65
C PRO A 280 9.55 -18.34 6.71
N ALA A 281 8.78 -18.44 5.62
CA ALA A 281 8.94 -19.48 4.60
C ALA A 281 10.27 -19.32 3.84
N LEU A 282 10.57 -18.10 3.38
CA LEU A 282 11.84 -17.76 2.72
C LEU A 282 13.06 -18.08 3.61
N VAL A 283 13.04 -17.68 4.88
CA VAL A 283 14.16 -17.92 5.81
C VAL A 283 14.30 -19.41 6.16
N ASN A 284 13.20 -20.16 6.26
CA ASN A 284 13.21 -21.63 6.39
C ASN A 284 13.86 -22.29 5.16
N VAL A 285 13.55 -21.86 3.93
CA VAL A 285 14.23 -22.32 2.71
C VAL A 285 15.72 -22.00 2.77
N LEU A 286 16.12 -20.77 3.09
CA LEU A 286 17.54 -20.38 3.21
C LEU A 286 18.30 -21.24 4.24
N ASP A 287 17.73 -21.47 5.41
CA ASP A 287 18.31 -22.33 6.46
C ASP A 287 18.34 -23.82 6.06
N ARG A 288 17.42 -24.31 5.21
CA ARG A 288 17.51 -25.64 4.59
C ARG A 288 18.66 -25.73 3.58
N LEU A 289 18.78 -24.77 2.67
CA LEU A 289 19.82 -24.76 1.64
C LEU A 289 21.23 -24.63 2.23
N VAL A 290 21.40 -23.83 3.29
CA VAL A 290 22.70 -23.71 3.99
C VAL A 290 22.98 -24.90 4.91
N ARG A 291 21.96 -25.62 5.42
CA ARG A 291 22.19 -26.92 6.10
C ARG A 291 22.82 -27.96 5.17
N THR A 292 22.37 -28.05 3.92
CA THR A 292 22.95 -28.97 2.92
C THR A 292 24.23 -28.41 2.29
N SER A 293 24.41 -27.08 2.32
CA SER A 293 25.54 -26.37 1.72
C SER A 293 26.16 -25.33 2.69
N PRO A 294 26.92 -25.75 3.73
CA PRO A 294 27.35 -24.85 4.82
C PRO A 294 28.28 -23.69 4.43
N ASP A 295 28.97 -23.83 3.29
CA ASP A 295 29.86 -22.81 2.72
C ASP A 295 29.14 -21.87 1.73
N ALA A 296 27.84 -22.05 1.49
CA ALA A 296 27.06 -21.23 0.58
C ALA A 296 26.99 -19.77 1.05
N ILE A 297 27.19 -18.85 0.11
CA ILE A 297 27.06 -17.41 0.31
C ILE A 297 25.63 -16.99 -0.04
N ILE A 298 24.93 -16.26 0.82
CA ILE A 298 23.64 -15.66 0.48
C ILE A 298 23.86 -14.18 0.15
N LEU A 299 23.48 -13.78 -1.06
CA LEU A 299 23.48 -12.38 -1.51
C LEU A 299 22.04 -11.89 -1.57
N VAL A 300 21.68 -11.01 -0.63
CA VAL A 300 20.36 -10.36 -0.59
C VAL A 300 20.50 -8.93 -1.10
N ALA A 301 19.66 -8.53 -2.05
CA ALA A 301 19.48 -7.15 -2.45
C ALA A 301 18.03 -6.72 -2.24
N LEU A 302 17.84 -5.57 -1.61
CA LEU A 302 16.53 -4.99 -1.38
C LEU A 302 16.61 -3.46 -1.38
N LYS A 303 15.52 -2.85 -1.82
CA LYS A 303 15.19 -1.45 -1.57
C LYS A 303 14.32 -1.45 -0.33
N ARG A 304 14.82 -0.96 0.81
CA ARG A 304 14.00 -0.82 2.03
C ARG A 304 12.90 0.19 1.73
N ARG A 305 11.67 -0.30 1.60
CA ARG A 305 10.45 0.47 1.34
C ARG A 305 9.62 0.64 2.61
N HIS A 306 9.66 -0.34 3.51
CA HIS A 306 8.95 -0.29 4.80
C HIS A 306 9.78 -0.88 5.95
N ASP A 307 9.49 -0.47 7.17
CA ASP A 307 10.23 -0.91 8.36
C ASP A 307 9.93 -2.35 8.77
N SER A 308 8.81 -2.93 8.30
CA SER A 308 8.51 -4.36 8.43
C SER A 308 9.52 -5.27 7.73
N GLU A 309 10.29 -4.76 6.77
CA GLU A 309 11.40 -5.52 6.17
C GLU A 309 12.52 -5.81 7.18
N THR A 310 12.55 -5.12 8.33
CA THR A 310 13.46 -5.42 9.44
C THR A 310 13.26 -6.85 9.98
N VAL A 311 12.01 -7.35 9.96
CA VAL A 311 11.65 -8.71 10.40
C VAL A 311 12.44 -9.78 9.64
N PHE A 312 12.77 -9.55 8.36
CA PHE A 312 13.61 -10.47 7.59
C PHE A 312 15.00 -10.62 8.21
N PHE A 313 15.62 -9.53 8.66
CA PHE A 313 16.94 -9.57 9.28
C PHE A 313 16.90 -10.20 10.67
N ASP A 314 15.84 -9.97 11.44
CA ASP A 314 15.65 -10.60 12.75
C ASP A 314 15.43 -12.12 12.63
N LEU A 315 14.65 -12.56 11.64
CA LEU A 315 14.48 -13.98 11.30
C LEU A 315 15.81 -14.59 10.83
N MET A 316 16.56 -13.92 9.95
CA MET A 316 17.88 -14.38 9.51
C MET A 316 18.89 -14.48 10.67
N SER A 317 18.91 -13.49 11.56
CA SER A 317 19.74 -13.48 12.78
C SER A 317 19.35 -14.62 13.72
N SER A 318 18.05 -14.83 13.95
CA SER A 318 17.49 -15.93 14.75
C SER A 318 17.79 -17.30 14.17
N ALA A 319 17.80 -17.42 12.83
CA ALA A 319 18.26 -18.61 12.12
C ALA A 319 19.78 -18.81 12.18
N GLY A 320 20.56 -17.84 12.70
CA GLY A 320 22.00 -17.93 12.92
C GLY A 320 22.87 -17.40 11.78
N PHE A 321 22.32 -16.61 10.87
CA PHE A 321 23.08 -15.94 9.80
C PHE A 321 23.73 -14.64 10.28
N THR A 322 24.89 -14.30 9.72
CA THR A 322 25.62 -13.05 10.05
C THR A 322 25.71 -12.14 8.82
N ALA A 323 25.39 -10.86 8.98
CA ALA A 323 25.28 -9.92 7.86
C ALA A 323 26.51 -9.02 7.68
N VAL A 324 26.95 -8.85 6.43
CA VAL A 324 27.87 -7.77 6.00
C VAL A 324 27.10 -6.85 5.06
N GLN A 325 27.02 -5.57 5.41
CA GLN A 325 26.28 -4.56 4.65
C GLN A 325 27.18 -3.79 3.68
N ASP A 326 26.72 -3.63 2.45
CA ASP A 326 27.23 -2.67 1.48
C ASP A 326 26.06 -1.84 0.92
N SER A 327 26.35 -0.80 0.14
CA SER A 327 25.29 -0.01 -0.49
C SER A 327 25.62 0.40 -1.92
N LEU A 328 24.56 0.52 -2.72
CA LEU A 328 24.63 0.94 -4.11
C LEU A 328 23.59 2.03 -4.35
N GLN A 329 23.98 3.12 -5.01
CA GLN A 329 23.05 4.18 -5.39
C GLN A 329 22.64 3.97 -6.85
N LEU A 330 21.34 3.96 -7.12
CA LEU A 330 20.77 4.04 -8.46
C LEU A 330 20.39 5.51 -8.78
N PRO A 331 20.24 5.89 -10.07
CA PRO A 331 19.84 7.24 -10.45
C PRO A 331 18.57 7.76 -9.75
N SER A 332 18.49 9.09 -9.60
CA SER A 332 17.29 9.77 -9.14
C SER A 332 17.13 11.15 -9.76
N GLN A 333 15.88 11.62 -9.85
CA GLN A 333 15.56 13.00 -10.24
C GLN A 333 16.17 14.06 -9.29
N HIS A 334 16.50 13.67 -8.05
CA HIS A 334 17.10 14.57 -7.05
C HIS A 334 18.64 14.65 -7.12
N ASP A 335 19.30 13.85 -7.96
CA ASP A 335 20.75 13.90 -8.15
C ASP A 335 21.17 15.12 -8.98
N GLN A 336 21.63 16.18 -8.30
CA GLN A 336 22.04 17.47 -8.89
C GLN A 336 23.11 17.40 -10.01
N SER A 337 23.71 16.23 -10.24
CA SER A 337 24.71 15.98 -11.28
C SER A 337 24.11 15.59 -12.64
N PHE A 338 22.85 15.15 -12.73
CA PHE A 338 22.27 14.68 -13.99
C PHE A 338 21.93 15.80 -14.99
N PHE A 339 21.67 17.02 -14.51
CA PHE A 339 21.13 18.11 -15.34
C PHE A 339 22.09 19.28 -15.61
N GLN A 340 23.35 19.24 -15.17
CA GLN A 340 24.36 20.27 -15.49
C GLN A 340 25.11 20.01 -16.82
N LEU A 341 24.38 19.84 -17.93
CA LEU A 341 24.95 19.83 -19.28
C LEU A 341 24.07 20.57 -20.31
N ASP A 342 24.22 21.89 -20.37
CA ASP A 342 23.90 22.66 -21.59
C ASP A 342 25.06 23.62 -21.94
N PRO A 343 25.77 23.39 -23.06
CA PRO A 343 26.85 24.24 -23.53
C PRO A 343 26.50 25.09 -24.77
N ALA A 344 25.44 25.92 -24.76
CA ALA A 344 25.43 27.24 -25.43
C ALA A 344 24.14 28.04 -25.25
N PHE A 345 24.22 29.28 -24.73
CA PHE A 345 24.02 30.51 -25.53
C PHE A 345 24.20 31.80 -24.71
N GLY A 346 24.95 32.76 -25.26
CA GLY A 346 24.76 34.21 -25.08
C GLY A 346 24.75 34.81 -23.67
N THR A 347 25.91 35.34 -23.22
CA THR A 347 25.89 36.44 -22.24
C THR A 347 25.44 37.74 -22.90
N PRO A 348 24.64 38.57 -22.21
CA PRO A 348 24.84 40.01 -22.26
C PRO A 348 24.96 40.63 -20.87
N LYS A 349 26.18 41.06 -20.55
CA LYS A 349 26.52 42.28 -19.78
C LYS A 349 25.56 42.75 -18.68
N GLY A 350 26.00 42.53 -17.43
CA GLY A 350 26.03 43.63 -16.46
C GLY A 350 25.51 43.32 -15.06
N TYR A 351 26.42 42.95 -14.15
CA TYR A 351 26.73 43.77 -12.97
C TYR A 351 28.14 43.39 -12.47
N ARG A 352 28.85 44.32 -11.81
CA ARG A 352 30.26 44.15 -11.44
C ARG A 352 30.42 43.60 -10.02
N SER A 353 31.30 42.61 -9.89
CA SER A 353 32.30 42.46 -8.81
C SER A 353 31.82 42.29 -7.35
N LEU A 354 32.03 41.09 -6.78
CA LEU A 354 33.04 40.89 -5.72
C LEU A 354 33.43 39.40 -5.55
N ARG A 355 34.61 39.18 -4.96
CA ARG A 355 35.47 37.98 -5.07
C ARG A 355 35.02 36.74 -4.27
N LEU A 356 35.35 35.54 -4.80
CA LEU A 356 35.63 34.28 -4.06
C LEU A 356 36.69 34.54 -2.95
N GLN A 357 36.79 33.85 -1.79
CA GLN A 357 36.44 32.49 -1.29
C GLN A 357 36.41 32.57 0.28
N PRO A 358 36.13 31.51 1.09
CA PRO A 358 35.80 30.13 0.75
C PRO A 358 34.46 29.59 1.32
N LEU A 359 34.07 28.43 0.79
CA LEU A 359 32.76 27.80 0.95
C LEU A 359 32.71 26.89 2.22
N VAL A 360 32.49 27.47 3.40
CA VAL A 360 32.33 26.70 4.66
C VAL A 360 31.00 27.00 5.39
N SER A 361 30.29 28.08 5.03
CA SER A 361 29.04 28.49 5.68
C SER A 361 27.75 28.18 4.90
N PHE A 362 27.82 27.51 3.74
CA PHE A 362 26.63 27.21 2.92
C PHE A 362 25.96 25.87 3.25
N LEU A 363 26.67 24.93 3.89
CA LEU A 363 26.08 23.64 4.35
C LEU A 363 25.22 23.77 5.61
N ALA A 364 25.13 24.96 6.21
CA ALA A 364 24.37 25.23 7.44
C ALA A 364 22.99 25.90 7.18
N LYS A 365 22.48 25.86 5.95
CA LYS A 365 21.21 26.49 5.54
C LYS A 365 20.36 25.68 4.55
N LEU A 366 20.59 24.38 4.44
CA LEU A 366 19.63 23.48 3.80
C LEU A 366 18.54 23.11 4.82
N SER A 367 17.32 22.91 4.33
CA SER A 367 16.19 22.50 5.17
C SER A 367 16.25 20.99 5.45
N PRO A 368 15.60 20.47 6.52
CA PRO A 368 15.58 19.03 6.78
C PRO A 368 14.98 18.18 5.65
N LEU A 369 14.13 18.79 4.80
CA LEU A 369 13.49 18.13 3.64
C LEU A 369 14.51 17.60 2.61
N ASP A 370 15.65 18.28 2.43
CA ASP A 370 16.66 17.89 1.44
C ASP A 370 17.49 16.67 1.87
N VAL A 371 17.50 16.32 3.16
CA VAL A 371 18.28 15.19 3.69
C VAL A 371 17.56 13.86 3.49
N ASN A 372 16.23 13.82 3.65
CA ASN A 372 15.44 12.59 3.47
C ASN A 372 15.42 12.10 2.02
N ALA A 373 15.50 12.99 1.03
CA ALA A 373 15.64 12.61 -0.39
C ALA A 373 16.91 11.78 -0.69
N THR A 374 17.94 11.90 0.16
CA THR A 374 19.19 11.14 0.01
C THR A 374 19.07 9.70 0.55
N LEU A 375 18.20 9.47 1.53
CA LEU A 375 17.92 8.13 2.08
C LEU A 375 17.06 7.28 1.13
N LEU A 376 16.07 7.88 0.47
CA LEU A 376 15.16 7.24 -0.50
C LEU A 376 15.83 6.74 -1.81
N THR A 377 17.15 6.89 -1.96
CA THR A 377 17.91 6.50 -3.17
C THR A 377 19.05 5.51 -2.89
N THR A 378 19.23 5.10 -1.64
CA THR A 378 20.31 4.22 -1.21
C THR A 378 19.82 2.77 -1.05
N PHE A 379 20.32 1.85 -1.88
CA PHE A 379 20.01 0.42 -1.77
C PHE A 379 20.92 -0.23 -0.74
N HIS A 380 20.35 -1.08 0.10
CA HIS A 380 21.10 -1.89 1.05
C HIS A 380 21.33 -3.28 0.45
N LEU A 381 22.60 -3.57 0.15
CA LEU A 381 23.04 -4.84 -0.41
C LEU A 381 23.69 -5.64 0.70
N LEU A 382 23.06 -6.74 1.11
CA LEU A 382 23.34 -7.44 2.35
C LEU A 382 23.82 -8.86 2.07
N LEU A 383 25.09 -9.12 2.39
CA LEU A 383 25.68 -10.45 2.30
C LEU A 383 25.46 -11.18 3.61
N ALA A 384 24.69 -12.26 3.62
CA ALA A 384 24.62 -13.15 4.76
C ALA A 384 25.70 -14.25 4.63
N VAL A 385 26.63 -14.27 5.58
CA VAL A 385 27.68 -15.27 5.75
C VAL A 385 27.26 -16.26 6.86
N SER A 386 27.60 -17.53 6.66
CA SER A 386 27.06 -18.67 7.41
C SER A 386 27.45 -18.73 8.90
N LYS A 387 26.81 -19.67 9.61
CA LYS A 387 26.87 -19.88 11.06
C LYS A 387 28.30 -19.96 11.61
N LEU A 388 28.75 -18.91 12.29
CA LEU A 388 29.98 -18.94 13.09
C LEU A 388 29.81 -19.83 14.33
N SER A 389 30.74 -20.75 14.53
CA SER A 389 30.77 -21.63 15.70
C SER A 389 31.37 -20.94 16.94
N SER A 390 30.62 -20.94 18.05
CA SER A 390 31.02 -20.70 19.46
C SER A 390 31.32 -19.26 19.95
N GLY A 391 30.90 -18.89 21.19
CA GLY A 391 31.58 -17.76 21.86
C GLY A 391 31.10 -17.03 23.15
N ALA A 392 29.91 -17.26 23.75
CA ALA A 392 29.50 -16.77 25.10
C ALA A 392 29.37 -15.22 25.41
N PRO A 393 28.53 -14.80 26.41
CA PRO A 393 28.23 -13.38 26.73
C PRO A 393 28.80 -12.87 28.08
N PHE A 394 28.65 -11.56 28.38
CA PHE A 394 28.89 -10.96 29.71
C PHE A 394 27.94 -9.77 30.03
N PHE A 395 27.22 -9.85 31.17
CA PHE A 395 26.75 -8.72 32.01
C PHE A 395 27.86 -8.43 33.08
N VAL A 396 27.86 -7.47 34.03
CA VAL A 396 26.81 -6.90 34.92
C VAL A 396 27.28 -5.49 35.46
N PRO A 397 26.76 -4.84 36.55
CA PRO A 397 26.19 -3.47 36.49
C PRO A 397 26.93 -2.45 37.41
N LEU A 398 26.25 -1.35 37.82
CA LEU A 398 26.15 -0.94 39.25
C LEU A 398 25.07 0.15 39.51
N THR A 399 24.71 0.32 40.79
CA THR A 399 23.54 1.05 41.38
C THR A 399 23.95 2.46 41.91
N SER A 400 23.18 3.33 42.64
CA SER A 400 22.06 3.21 43.62
C SER A 400 21.61 4.60 44.22
N HIS A 401 20.43 4.67 44.90
CA HIS A 401 19.92 5.66 45.92
C HIS A 401 19.50 7.08 45.43
N GLU A 402 18.25 7.62 45.62
CA GLU A 402 17.43 8.06 46.81
C GLU A 402 17.77 9.49 47.36
N ILE A 403 16.92 10.34 48.01
CA ILE A 403 15.70 10.20 48.87
C ILE A 403 14.69 11.40 48.71
N ILE A 404 13.37 11.08 48.68
CA ILE A 404 12.06 11.67 49.17
C ILE A 404 12.03 12.95 50.12
N PRO A 405 10.86 13.57 50.52
CA PRO A 405 9.92 14.57 49.89
C PRO A 405 9.65 15.90 50.71
N SER A 406 8.68 16.76 50.30
CA SER A 406 7.41 17.06 51.06
C SER A 406 6.60 18.33 50.65
N PHE A 407 5.25 18.20 50.54
CA PHE A 407 4.11 19.07 50.95
C PHE A 407 4.16 20.63 50.77
N SER A 408 3.08 21.42 50.50
CA SER A 408 1.61 21.22 50.44
C SER A 408 0.80 22.49 50.00
N GLU A 409 -0.47 22.28 49.62
CA GLU A 409 -1.68 23.16 49.82
C GLU A 409 -2.07 24.35 48.88
N LEU A 410 -3.12 24.06 48.07
CA LEU A 410 -4.37 24.77 47.69
C LEU A 410 -4.95 25.88 48.66
N PRO A 411 -6.12 26.57 48.41
CA PRO A 411 -7.06 26.60 47.25
C PRO A 411 -7.66 28.01 46.87
N HIS A 412 -8.67 27.99 45.95
CA HIS A 412 -9.88 28.86 45.83
C HIS A 412 -9.89 30.07 44.84
N ARG A 413 -11.03 30.51 44.25
CA ARG A 413 -12.32 29.90 43.77
C ARG A 413 -13.17 31.00 43.04
N THR A 414 -14.12 30.61 42.17
CA THR A 414 -15.28 31.40 41.62
C THR A 414 -15.02 32.48 40.54
N SER A 415 -15.98 32.97 39.71
CA SER A 415 -17.09 32.35 38.93
C SER A 415 -17.85 33.44 38.12
N SER A 416 -18.41 33.13 36.92
CA SER A 416 -19.80 33.47 36.44
C SER A 416 -20.00 33.92 34.94
N LYS A 417 -20.92 33.21 34.24
CA LYS A 417 -22.00 33.61 33.27
C LYS A 417 -21.79 34.87 32.39
N GLY A 418 -21.80 34.86 31.05
CA GLY A 418 -22.88 34.51 30.06
C GLY A 418 -23.43 35.79 29.36
N PRO A 419 -24.28 35.83 28.27
CA PRO A 419 -24.85 34.78 27.39
C PRO A 419 -25.02 35.09 25.83
N ILE A 420 -25.26 34.06 24.97
CA ILE A 420 -26.34 33.84 23.92
C ILE A 420 -26.64 34.96 22.84
N SER A 421 -26.95 34.79 21.52
CA SER A 421 -27.36 33.69 20.57
C SER A 421 -27.29 34.07 19.05
N SER A 422 -27.23 33.09 18.14
CA SER A 422 -27.93 33.01 16.82
C SER A 422 -28.40 31.55 16.55
N HIS A 423 -29.32 31.26 15.60
CA HIS A 423 -30.24 30.09 15.69
C HIS A 423 -30.66 29.34 14.40
N GLY A 424 -29.80 29.18 13.39
CA GLY A 424 -30.14 28.50 12.12
C GLY A 424 -29.21 27.33 11.77
N GLU A 425 -28.25 27.60 10.90
CA GLU A 425 -27.03 26.79 10.79
C GLU A 425 -26.33 26.70 12.14
N ASP A 426 -26.40 27.79 12.93
CA ASP A 426 -26.04 27.79 14.34
C ASP A 426 -26.70 26.65 15.12
N ASN A 427 -27.95 26.23 14.88
CA ASN A 427 -28.54 25.15 15.68
C ASN A 427 -27.94 23.77 15.37
N LEU A 428 -27.47 23.53 14.13
CA LEU A 428 -26.79 22.28 13.76
C LEU A 428 -25.31 22.30 14.18
N LEU A 429 -24.65 23.46 14.04
CA LEU A 429 -23.31 23.68 14.57
C LEU A 429 -23.33 23.63 16.11
N GLN A 430 -24.33 24.21 16.75
CA GLN A 430 -24.52 24.19 18.21
C GLN A 430 -24.92 22.80 18.70
N SER A 431 -25.76 22.03 17.97
CA SER A 431 -26.01 20.63 18.35
C SER A 431 -24.73 19.79 18.23
N SER A 432 -23.95 19.96 17.17
CA SER A 432 -22.65 19.30 17.00
C SER A 432 -21.63 19.72 18.07
N LEU A 433 -21.53 21.02 18.38
CA LEU A 433 -20.68 21.54 19.45
C LEU A 433 -21.11 21.00 20.82
N THR A 434 -22.41 20.99 21.14
CA THR A 434 -22.89 20.40 22.40
C THR A 434 -22.71 18.88 22.46
N ALA A 435 -22.74 18.18 21.33
CA ALA A 435 -22.40 16.76 21.27
C ALA A 435 -20.90 16.53 21.56
N LYS A 436 -20.00 17.32 20.94
CA LYS A 436 -18.56 17.29 21.25
C LYS A 436 -18.27 17.66 22.70
N GLU A 437 -18.92 18.69 23.25
CA GLU A 437 -18.82 19.05 24.67
C GLU A 437 -19.24 17.89 25.58
N LEU A 438 -20.36 17.22 25.28
CA LEU A 438 -20.84 16.06 26.03
C LEU A 438 -19.86 14.87 25.98
N VAL A 439 -19.31 14.56 24.79
CA VAL A 439 -18.27 13.53 24.63
C VAL A 439 -17.04 13.86 25.49
N LEU A 440 -16.54 15.10 25.39
CA LEU A 440 -15.35 15.55 26.13
C LEU A 440 -15.56 15.57 27.64
N ASP A 441 -16.75 15.94 28.13
CA ASP A 441 -17.07 15.92 29.55
C ASP A 441 -17.10 14.48 30.10
N VAL A 442 -17.61 13.52 29.33
CA VAL A 442 -17.61 12.09 29.72
C VAL A 442 -16.19 11.50 29.68
N LEU A 443 -15.41 11.80 28.65
CA LEU A 443 -13.98 11.40 28.56
C LEU A 443 -13.19 11.93 29.76
N LYS A 444 -13.30 13.24 30.06
CA LYS A 444 -12.63 13.86 31.21
C LYS A 444 -13.08 13.27 32.53
N LYS A 445 -14.39 13.00 32.69
CA LYS A 445 -14.93 12.38 33.90
C LYS A 445 -14.32 10.99 34.13
N ARG A 446 -14.37 10.11 33.12
CA ARG A 446 -13.83 8.74 33.21
C ARG A 446 -12.31 8.73 33.43
N ALA A 447 -11.57 9.63 32.77
CA ALA A 447 -10.13 9.78 32.96
C ALA A 447 -9.78 10.30 34.38
N THR A 448 -10.58 11.22 34.95
CA THR A 448 -10.39 11.73 36.33
C THR A 448 -10.78 10.70 37.39
N GLU A 449 -11.58 9.69 37.05
CA GLU A 449 -11.92 8.57 37.92
C GLU A 449 -10.79 7.52 38.03
N VAL A 450 -9.76 7.59 37.18
CA VAL A 450 -8.56 6.73 37.24
C VAL A 450 -7.48 7.36 38.12
N ASP A 451 -7.19 6.73 39.25
CA ASP A 451 -5.98 6.99 40.03
C ASP A 451 -4.84 6.10 39.51
N VAL A 452 -4.09 6.60 38.52
CA VAL A 452 -3.03 5.85 37.82
C VAL A 452 -1.89 5.34 38.73
N ASP A 453 -1.77 5.86 39.95
CA ASP A 453 -0.78 5.41 40.93
C ASP A 453 -1.29 4.22 41.80
N HIS A 454 -2.62 3.98 41.83
CA HIS A 454 -3.26 3.03 42.75
C HIS A 454 -4.31 2.10 42.13
N CYS A 455 -4.62 2.25 40.84
CA CYS A 455 -5.63 1.46 40.15
C CYS A 455 -5.26 -0.02 39.99
N GLY A 456 -6.27 -0.86 39.82
CA GLY A 456 -6.10 -2.27 39.49
C GLY A 456 -5.68 -2.46 38.02
N PRO A 457 -4.96 -3.55 37.68
CA PRO A 457 -4.49 -3.77 36.31
C PRO A 457 -5.62 -3.72 35.27
N GLY A 458 -5.55 -2.74 34.36
CA GLY A 458 -6.50 -2.53 33.26
C GLY A 458 -7.67 -1.59 33.60
N GLU A 459 -7.68 -0.96 34.78
CA GLU A 459 -8.64 0.12 35.09
C GLU A 459 -8.28 1.43 34.38
N GLU A 460 -7.00 1.57 34.03
CA GLU A 460 -6.37 2.64 33.26
C GLU A 460 -6.25 2.35 31.75
N ASP A 461 -6.78 1.24 31.25
CA ASP A 461 -6.77 0.89 29.81
C ASP A 461 -7.43 1.97 28.94
N ALA A 462 -7.03 2.05 27.67
CA ALA A 462 -7.65 2.95 26.70
C ALA A 462 -9.15 2.65 26.54
N PHE A 463 -9.95 3.69 26.35
CA PHE A 463 -11.41 3.55 26.31
C PHE A 463 -12.05 4.51 25.32
N TYR A 464 -13.24 4.13 24.85
CA TYR A 464 -14.04 4.92 23.93
C TYR A 464 -15.19 5.62 24.63
N VAL A 465 -15.56 6.80 24.12
CA VAL A 465 -16.92 7.34 24.25
C VAL A 465 -17.57 7.32 22.86
N ALA A 466 -18.79 6.77 22.79
CA ALA A 466 -19.54 6.60 21.55
C ALA A 466 -20.86 7.39 21.58
N ASP A 467 -21.00 8.41 20.74
CA ASP A 467 -22.26 9.17 20.58
C ASP A 467 -23.18 8.51 19.55
N MET A 468 -24.14 7.75 20.05
CA MET A 468 -25.18 7.13 19.22
C MET A 468 -26.11 8.15 18.54
N GLY A 469 -26.11 9.40 19.01
CA GLY A 469 -26.77 10.51 18.34
C GLY A 469 -26.14 10.86 16.99
N GLU A 470 -24.83 10.70 16.84
CA GLU A 470 -24.13 10.96 15.58
C GLU A 470 -24.52 9.96 14.49
N VAL A 471 -24.55 8.67 14.84
CA VAL A 471 -25.03 7.59 13.97
C VAL A 471 -26.47 7.86 13.48
N TYR A 472 -27.32 8.38 14.37
CA TYR A 472 -28.69 8.79 14.04
C TYR A 472 -28.75 10.02 13.11
N ARG A 473 -27.94 11.06 13.36
CA ARG A 473 -27.83 12.24 12.47
C ARG A 473 -27.41 11.83 11.08
N GLN A 474 -26.39 10.99 10.95
CA GLN A 474 -25.91 10.46 9.67
C GLN A 474 -27.00 9.63 8.97
N HIS A 475 -27.86 8.91 9.70
CA HIS A 475 -29.00 8.21 9.07
C HIS A 475 -30.09 9.16 8.56
N MET A 476 -30.36 10.26 9.27
CA MET A 476 -31.27 11.30 8.77
C MET A 476 -30.69 12.01 7.54
N ARG A 477 -29.40 12.36 7.58
CA ARG A 477 -28.66 12.98 6.47
C ARG A 477 -28.64 12.09 5.23
N TRP A 478 -28.47 10.78 5.39
CA TRP A 478 -28.63 9.81 4.31
C TRP A 478 -30.04 9.85 3.71
N LYS A 479 -31.09 9.75 4.54
CA LYS A 479 -32.49 9.76 4.08
C LYS A 479 -32.87 11.05 3.35
N MET A 480 -32.28 12.19 3.73
CA MET A 480 -32.52 13.49 3.06
C MET A 480 -31.88 13.55 1.67
N ASN A 481 -30.65 13.05 1.50
CA ASN A 481 -29.90 13.17 0.25
C ASN A 481 -30.10 11.99 -0.73
N LEU A 482 -30.33 10.78 -0.20
CA LEU A 482 -30.38 9.53 -0.95
C LEU A 482 -31.69 8.74 -0.68
N GLY A 483 -32.83 9.42 -0.62
CA GLY A 483 -34.12 8.83 -0.25
C GLY A 483 -34.58 7.61 -1.07
N ARG A 484 -34.07 7.43 -2.29
CA ARG A 484 -34.31 6.25 -3.15
C ARG A 484 -33.40 5.05 -2.82
N ILE A 485 -32.22 5.29 -2.26
CA ILE A 485 -31.17 4.29 -2.05
C ILE A 485 -31.21 3.81 -0.60
N LYS A 486 -31.50 2.52 -0.39
CA LYS A 486 -31.60 1.95 0.96
C LYS A 486 -30.20 1.57 1.50
N PRO A 487 -29.76 2.11 2.64
CA PRO A 487 -28.49 1.77 3.24
C PRO A 487 -28.51 0.36 3.83
N PHE A 488 -27.48 -0.43 3.54
CA PHE A 488 -27.12 -1.68 4.19
C PHE A 488 -25.79 -1.43 4.91
N TYR A 489 -25.79 -1.41 6.24
CA TYR A 489 -24.60 -1.05 7.00
C TYR A 489 -23.53 -2.13 6.86
N ALA A 490 -22.32 -1.74 6.46
CA ALA A 490 -21.19 -2.66 6.31
C ALA A 490 -20.62 -3.06 7.69
N VAL A 491 -21.05 -4.20 8.22
CA VAL A 491 -20.77 -4.65 9.60
C VAL A 491 -19.27 -4.72 9.89
N LYS A 492 -18.48 -5.13 8.90
CA LYS A 492 -17.01 -5.14 8.90
C LYS A 492 -16.32 -3.80 9.27
N CYS A 493 -17.02 -2.67 9.19
CA CYS A 493 -16.47 -1.35 9.52
C CYS A 493 -16.43 -1.07 11.03
N ASN A 494 -17.49 -1.47 11.74
CA ASN A 494 -17.56 -1.49 13.19
C ASN A 494 -18.69 -2.46 13.64
N PRO A 495 -18.38 -3.67 14.12
CA PRO A 495 -19.36 -4.70 14.46
C PRO A 495 -19.99 -4.51 15.86
N ASP A 496 -19.91 -3.30 16.43
CA ASP A 496 -20.44 -2.96 17.75
C ASP A 496 -21.95 -3.28 17.88
N PRO A 497 -22.36 -4.10 18.86
CA PRO A 497 -23.76 -4.50 19.03
C PRO A 497 -24.74 -3.33 19.19
N GLU A 498 -24.35 -2.21 19.80
CA GLU A 498 -25.25 -1.05 19.97
C GLU A 498 -25.41 -0.28 18.65
N VAL A 499 -24.37 -0.21 17.82
CA VAL A 499 -24.46 0.30 16.44
C VAL A 499 -25.40 -0.58 15.63
N LEU A 500 -25.21 -1.90 15.64
CA LEU A 500 -26.07 -2.83 14.91
C LEU A 500 -27.53 -2.73 15.40
N ARG A 501 -27.75 -2.64 16.71
CA ARG A 501 -29.09 -2.45 17.30
C ARG A 501 -29.74 -1.15 16.83
N LEU A 502 -29.03 -0.03 16.83
CA LEU A 502 -29.55 1.25 16.32
C LEU A 502 -29.86 1.16 14.81
N MET A 503 -28.95 0.60 14.01
CA MET A 503 -29.13 0.43 12.57
C MET A 503 -30.37 -0.41 12.22
N ALA A 504 -30.60 -1.49 12.95
CA ALA A 504 -31.76 -2.37 12.78
C ALA A 504 -33.08 -1.61 13.06
N GLN A 505 -33.14 -0.86 14.17
CA GLN A 505 -34.29 -0.02 14.56
C GLN A 505 -34.56 1.12 13.57
N LEU A 506 -33.52 1.73 13.01
CA LEU A 506 -33.62 2.79 11.99
C LEU A 506 -34.10 2.30 10.61
N GLY A 507 -34.08 0.98 10.39
CA GLY A 507 -34.57 0.34 9.15
C GLY A 507 -33.49 0.00 8.12
N ASN A 508 -32.20 0.08 8.47
CA ASN A 508 -31.08 -0.27 7.59
C ASN A 508 -31.03 -1.78 7.30
N GLY A 509 -30.47 -2.19 6.16
CA GLY A 509 -29.98 -3.55 6.01
C GLY A 509 -28.60 -3.74 6.63
N PHE A 510 -28.00 -4.92 6.42
CA PHE A 510 -26.60 -5.20 6.75
C PHE A 510 -25.89 -5.83 5.55
N ASP A 511 -24.72 -5.30 5.21
CA ASP A 511 -23.70 -5.99 4.43
C ASP A 511 -22.83 -6.77 5.41
N CYS A 512 -22.76 -8.08 5.20
CA CYS A 512 -21.95 -9.00 6.00
C CYS A 512 -20.93 -9.71 5.10
N ALA A 513 -19.67 -9.78 5.55
CA ALA A 513 -18.57 -10.45 4.85
C ALA A 513 -18.24 -11.85 5.41
N SER A 514 -18.86 -12.25 6.53
CA SER A 514 -18.56 -13.51 7.21
C SER A 514 -19.76 -14.14 7.93
N LYS A 515 -19.62 -15.42 8.31
CA LYS A 515 -20.58 -16.17 9.13
C LYS A 515 -20.88 -15.45 10.46
N SER A 516 -19.85 -14.91 11.11
CA SER A 516 -19.96 -14.21 12.38
C SER A 516 -20.71 -12.88 12.27
N GLU A 517 -20.51 -12.13 11.18
CA GLU A 517 -21.27 -10.90 10.91
C GLU A 517 -22.74 -11.19 10.63
N ILE A 518 -23.05 -12.28 9.91
CA ILE A 518 -24.43 -12.73 9.70
C ILE A 518 -25.09 -13.09 11.05
N ASP A 519 -24.40 -13.81 11.94
CA ASP A 519 -24.92 -14.10 13.29
C ASP A 519 -25.21 -12.81 14.07
N LEU A 520 -24.29 -11.84 14.06
CA LEU A 520 -24.45 -10.56 14.77
C LEU A 520 -25.63 -9.75 14.21
N ALA A 521 -25.75 -9.68 12.89
CA ALA A 521 -26.89 -9.05 12.23
C ALA A 521 -28.21 -9.72 12.64
N LEU A 522 -28.30 -11.05 12.60
CA LEU A 522 -29.50 -11.80 13.00
C LEU A 522 -29.85 -11.64 14.50
N GLN A 523 -28.85 -11.50 15.38
CA GLN A 523 -29.06 -11.25 16.81
C GLN A 523 -29.79 -9.93 17.10
N THR A 524 -29.77 -8.95 16.17
CA THR A 524 -30.58 -7.72 16.29
C THR A 524 -32.09 -7.95 16.10
N GLY A 525 -32.50 -9.15 15.68
CA GLY A 525 -33.89 -9.48 15.34
C GLY A 525 -34.32 -9.02 13.94
N ILE A 526 -33.36 -8.69 13.07
CA ILE A 526 -33.62 -8.32 11.68
C ILE A 526 -34.07 -9.51 10.83
N ASP A 527 -34.92 -9.25 9.83
CA ASP A 527 -35.30 -10.26 8.84
C ASP A 527 -34.12 -10.60 7.90
N PRO A 528 -33.84 -11.88 7.57
CA PRO A 528 -32.76 -12.28 6.67
C PRO A 528 -32.78 -11.60 5.28
N SER A 529 -33.95 -11.17 4.78
CA SER A 529 -34.07 -10.40 3.52
C SER A 529 -33.48 -8.98 3.59
N ARG A 530 -33.12 -8.50 4.78
CA ARG A 530 -32.35 -7.26 5.00
C ARG A 530 -30.85 -7.51 5.19
N ILE A 531 -30.35 -8.73 4.94
CA ILE A 531 -28.92 -9.06 4.94
C ILE A 531 -28.47 -9.36 3.50
N ILE A 532 -27.32 -8.83 3.10
CA ILE A 532 -26.58 -9.24 1.89
C ILE A 532 -25.23 -9.82 2.30
N TYR A 533 -24.89 -11.00 1.81
CA TYR A 533 -23.58 -11.62 1.99
C TYR A 533 -22.65 -11.17 0.85
N ALA A 534 -22.08 -9.97 0.97
CA ALA A 534 -21.41 -9.27 -0.13
C ALA A 534 -19.92 -9.60 -0.33
N GLN A 535 -19.40 -10.62 0.36
CA GLN A 535 -18.10 -11.22 0.07
C GLN A 535 -18.15 -11.96 -1.28
N PRO A 536 -17.38 -11.57 -2.32
CA PRO A 536 -17.47 -12.24 -3.61
C PRO A 536 -16.96 -13.69 -3.57
N CYS A 537 -15.94 -13.98 -2.77
CA CYS A 537 -15.31 -15.31 -2.67
C CYS A 537 -15.64 -16.00 -1.33
N LYS A 538 -16.61 -16.95 -1.30
CA LYS A 538 -17.16 -17.50 -0.03
C LYS A 538 -16.71 -18.94 0.26
N THR A 539 -16.63 -19.31 1.54
CA THR A 539 -16.32 -20.69 1.96
C THR A 539 -17.57 -21.58 1.87
N LYS A 540 -17.43 -22.81 1.33
CA LYS A 540 -18.55 -23.77 1.16
C LYS A 540 -19.35 -24.06 2.44
N SER A 541 -18.71 -24.05 3.61
CA SER A 541 -19.39 -24.20 4.90
C SER A 541 -20.25 -22.98 5.26
N TYR A 542 -19.78 -21.78 4.95
CA TYR A 542 -20.50 -20.53 5.25
C TYR A 542 -21.65 -20.29 4.28
N LEU A 543 -21.55 -20.77 3.03
CA LEU A 543 -22.68 -20.81 2.10
C LEU A 543 -23.81 -21.74 2.58
N ARG A 544 -23.48 -22.92 3.12
CA ARG A 544 -24.49 -23.80 3.75
C ARG A 544 -25.13 -23.14 4.96
N PHE A 545 -24.34 -22.52 5.83
CA PHE A 545 -24.88 -21.76 6.96
C PHE A 545 -25.82 -20.63 6.50
N ALA A 546 -25.44 -19.83 5.49
CA ALA A 546 -26.30 -18.78 4.94
C ALA A 546 -27.64 -19.34 4.39
N SER A 547 -27.62 -20.54 3.80
CA SER A 547 -28.82 -21.28 3.39
C SER A 547 -29.67 -21.72 4.57
N GLU A 548 -29.05 -22.28 5.62
CA GLU A 548 -29.72 -22.74 6.85
C GLU A 548 -30.43 -21.59 7.59
N VAL A 549 -29.86 -20.38 7.60
CA VAL A 549 -30.45 -19.18 8.24
C VAL A 549 -31.25 -18.28 7.28
N GLY A 550 -31.37 -18.64 6.00
CA GLY A 550 -32.22 -17.96 5.02
C GLY A 550 -31.67 -16.66 4.43
N VAL A 551 -30.37 -16.37 4.54
CA VAL A 551 -29.71 -15.19 3.94
C VAL A 551 -29.40 -15.48 2.47
N LYS A 552 -30.33 -15.10 1.59
CA LYS A 552 -30.28 -15.42 0.15
C LYS A 552 -29.43 -14.49 -0.72
N GLN A 553 -29.44 -13.19 -0.42
CA GLN A 553 -28.78 -12.18 -1.25
C GLN A 553 -27.26 -12.31 -1.08
N MET A 554 -26.51 -12.51 -2.17
CA MET A 554 -25.04 -12.61 -2.12
C MET A 554 -24.38 -12.19 -3.42
N THR A 555 -23.14 -11.71 -3.33
CA THR A 555 -22.35 -11.28 -4.51
C THR A 555 -21.55 -12.43 -5.13
N PHE A 556 -21.15 -12.26 -6.39
CA PHE A 556 -20.14 -13.08 -7.05
C PHE A 556 -19.43 -12.26 -8.14
N ASP A 557 -18.21 -12.65 -8.53
CA ASP A 557 -17.45 -12.01 -9.60
C ASP A 557 -16.66 -13.00 -10.49
N ASN A 558 -16.79 -14.30 -10.25
CA ASN A 558 -16.01 -15.34 -10.93
C ASN A 558 -16.80 -16.65 -11.10
N ALA A 559 -16.32 -17.52 -12.00
CA ALA A 559 -17.00 -18.76 -12.38
C ALA A 559 -16.99 -19.84 -11.27
N ASP A 560 -15.88 -19.96 -10.52
CA ASP A 560 -15.78 -20.92 -9.42
C ASP A 560 -16.77 -20.62 -8.29
N GLU A 561 -17.09 -19.34 -8.07
CA GLU A 561 -18.15 -18.93 -7.16
C GLU A 561 -19.52 -19.44 -7.62
N LEU A 562 -19.85 -19.33 -8.91
CA LEU A 562 -21.11 -19.84 -9.47
C LEU A 562 -21.22 -21.36 -9.32
N TYR A 563 -20.20 -22.12 -9.70
CA TYR A 563 -20.20 -23.58 -9.52
C TYR A 563 -20.34 -23.98 -8.05
N LYS A 564 -19.67 -23.26 -7.16
CA LYS A 564 -19.73 -23.47 -5.71
C LYS A 564 -21.11 -23.16 -5.15
N ILE A 565 -21.75 -22.07 -5.57
CA ILE A 565 -23.11 -21.69 -5.19
C ILE A 565 -24.12 -22.73 -5.68
N LYS A 566 -24.12 -23.11 -6.97
CA LYS A 566 -25.01 -24.17 -7.51
C LYS A 566 -24.91 -25.48 -6.72
N ALA A 567 -23.70 -25.83 -6.25
CA ALA A 567 -23.45 -27.04 -5.46
C ALA A 567 -23.84 -26.93 -3.97
N THR A 568 -24.09 -25.75 -3.41
CA THR A 568 -24.36 -25.58 -1.96
C THR A 568 -25.60 -24.78 -1.57
N PHE A 569 -26.01 -23.82 -2.40
CA PHE A 569 -27.17 -22.96 -2.19
C PHE A 569 -27.72 -22.48 -3.55
N PRO A 570 -28.39 -23.37 -4.32
CA PRO A 570 -28.88 -23.04 -5.67
C PRO A 570 -30.00 -21.98 -5.66
N ASP A 571 -30.77 -21.87 -4.57
CA ASP A 571 -31.89 -20.92 -4.41
C ASP A 571 -31.44 -19.50 -3.96
N ALA A 572 -30.14 -19.20 -4.08
CA ALA A 572 -29.57 -17.90 -3.75
C ALA A 572 -29.96 -16.81 -4.75
N GLU A 573 -29.96 -15.55 -4.29
CA GLU A 573 -30.25 -14.37 -5.09
C GLU A 573 -28.92 -13.65 -5.38
N LEU A 574 -28.46 -13.72 -6.62
CA LEU A 574 -27.08 -13.38 -6.98
C LEU A 574 -26.93 -11.96 -7.53
N TYR A 575 -25.88 -11.29 -7.05
CA TYR A 575 -25.46 -9.96 -7.46
C TYR A 575 -24.11 -10.06 -8.15
N LEU A 576 -24.04 -9.80 -9.46
CA LEU A 576 -22.77 -9.76 -10.17
C LEU A 576 -22.00 -8.50 -9.76
N ARG A 577 -20.89 -8.65 -9.04
CA ARG A 577 -20.03 -7.52 -8.67
C ARG A 577 -19.15 -7.17 -9.85
N ILE A 578 -19.23 -5.93 -10.35
CA ILE A 578 -18.39 -5.42 -11.44
C ILE A 578 -17.21 -4.60 -10.92
N LEU A 579 -16.15 -4.55 -11.72
CA LEU A 579 -14.95 -3.76 -11.48
C LEU A 579 -15.22 -2.27 -11.73
N THR A 580 -14.64 -1.39 -10.92
CA THR A 580 -14.73 0.07 -11.05
C THR A 580 -13.36 0.72 -11.12
N ASP A 581 -13.31 1.97 -11.62
CA ASP A 581 -12.14 2.82 -11.42
C ASP A 581 -12.15 3.34 -9.98
N ASP A 582 -11.28 2.79 -9.13
CA ASP A 582 -11.05 3.22 -7.75
C ASP A 582 -9.67 3.88 -7.57
N SER A 583 -9.04 4.33 -8.66
CA SER A 583 -7.70 4.90 -8.66
C SER A 583 -7.53 6.13 -7.75
N THR A 584 -8.62 6.82 -7.44
CA THR A 584 -8.73 8.01 -6.56
C THR A 584 -9.23 7.70 -5.14
N SER A 585 -9.31 6.42 -4.76
CA SER A 585 -9.66 5.99 -3.41
C SER A 585 -8.41 5.73 -2.55
N LEU A 586 -8.51 6.00 -1.24
CA LEU A 586 -7.48 5.66 -0.25
C LEU A 586 -7.29 4.15 -0.14
N CYS A 587 -8.37 3.37 -0.18
CA CYS A 587 -8.33 1.91 -0.14
C CYS A 587 -8.93 1.31 -1.42
N ARG A 588 -8.05 0.87 -2.33
CA ARG A 588 -8.41 0.22 -3.60
C ARG A 588 -8.84 -1.23 -3.37
N LEU A 589 -10.00 -1.60 -3.91
CA LEU A 589 -10.61 -2.94 -3.80
C LEU A 589 -10.68 -3.66 -5.15
N SER A 590 -10.65 -2.90 -6.25
CA SER A 590 -10.81 -3.36 -7.63
C SER A 590 -9.61 -4.16 -8.15
N MET A 591 -8.48 -4.10 -7.45
CA MET A 591 -7.34 -5.01 -7.67
C MET A 591 -7.66 -6.46 -7.29
N LYS A 592 -8.57 -6.67 -6.32
CA LYS A 592 -8.88 -7.97 -5.74
C LYS A 592 -10.26 -8.52 -6.12
N PHE A 593 -11.22 -7.64 -6.40
CA PHE A 593 -12.63 -8.02 -6.58
C PHE A 593 -13.31 -7.25 -7.72
N GLY A 594 -14.29 -7.90 -8.34
CA GLY A 594 -15.13 -7.33 -9.40
C GLY A 594 -14.80 -7.88 -10.77
N ALA A 595 -15.83 -8.35 -11.49
CA ALA A 595 -15.71 -8.82 -12.85
C ALA A 595 -15.43 -7.63 -13.79
N SER A 596 -14.46 -7.78 -14.68
CA SER A 596 -14.24 -6.83 -15.76
C SER A 596 -15.40 -6.84 -16.76
N MET A 597 -15.62 -5.73 -17.47
CA MET A 597 -16.78 -5.56 -18.36
C MET A 597 -16.83 -6.54 -19.54
N ASP A 598 -15.71 -7.14 -19.92
CA ASP A 598 -15.60 -8.23 -20.90
C ASP A 598 -15.94 -9.61 -20.30
N MET A 599 -15.80 -9.79 -18.99
CA MET A 599 -16.17 -11.02 -18.26
C MET A 599 -17.62 -11.02 -17.76
N ALA A 600 -18.27 -9.85 -17.65
CA ALA A 600 -19.64 -9.73 -17.16
C ALA A 600 -20.65 -10.60 -17.93
N ARG A 601 -20.64 -10.52 -19.28
CA ARG A 601 -21.55 -11.34 -20.12
C ARG A 601 -21.26 -12.85 -20.03
N PRO A 602 -20.02 -13.34 -20.18
CA PRO A 602 -19.70 -14.77 -19.96
C PRO A 602 -20.16 -15.32 -18.60
N LEU A 603 -20.08 -14.51 -17.54
CA LEU A 603 -20.55 -14.90 -16.20
C LEU A 603 -22.08 -14.97 -16.11
N LEU A 604 -22.80 -14.05 -16.75
CA LEU A 604 -24.26 -14.09 -16.86
C LEU A 604 -24.74 -15.31 -17.67
N GLU A 605 -24.07 -15.61 -18.78
CA GLU A 605 -24.34 -16.78 -19.62
C GLU A 605 -24.11 -18.08 -18.82
N LEU A 606 -22.98 -18.22 -18.12
CA LEU A 606 -22.72 -19.36 -17.24
C LEU A 606 -23.73 -19.47 -16.08
N ALA A 607 -24.14 -18.36 -15.46
CA ALA A 607 -25.15 -18.38 -14.41
C ALA A 607 -26.51 -18.87 -14.94
N TYR A 608 -26.86 -18.52 -16.18
CA TYR A 608 -28.07 -19.00 -16.85
C TYR A 608 -27.98 -20.51 -17.17
N GLU A 609 -26.85 -20.99 -17.71
CA GLU A 609 -26.59 -22.41 -17.95
C GLU A 609 -26.65 -23.26 -16.67
N LEU A 610 -26.23 -22.69 -15.54
CA LEU A 610 -26.31 -23.30 -14.22
C LEU A 610 -27.70 -23.14 -13.56
N GLU A 611 -28.69 -22.53 -14.21
CA GLU A 611 -30.01 -22.23 -13.64
C GLU A 611 -29.92 -21.47 -12.29
N LEU A 612 -29.00 -20.52 -12.18
CA LEU A 612 -28.82 -19.66 -11.00
C LEU A 612 -29.54 -18.33 -11.19
N ASN A 613 -30.18 -17.86 -10.12
CA ASN A 613 -30.99 -16.64 -10.13
C ASN A 613 -30.13 -15.37 -9.94
N VAL A 614 -29.73 -14.73 -11.03
CA VAL A 614 -29.05 -13.41 -10.98
C VAL A 614 -30.11 -12.31 -10.92
N VAL A 615 -30.14 -11.56 -9.82
CA VAL A 615 -31.17 -10.55 -9.52
C VAL A 615 -30.64 -9.11 -9.55
N GLY A 616 -29.32 -8.93 -9.61
CA GLY A 616 -28.72 -7.61 -9.57
C GLY A 616 -27.27 -7.51 -10.01
N VAL A 617 -26.77 -6.27 -9.96
CA VAL A 617 -25.35 -5.91 -10.13
C VAL A 617 -24.93 -5.12 -8.91
N SER A 618 -23.71 -5.34 -8.42
CA SER A 618 -23.07 -4.50 -7.41
C SER A 618 -21.74 -3.93 -7.89
N PHE A 619 -21.27 -2.86 -7.26
CA PHE A 619 -19.93 -2.29 -7.48
C PHE A 619 -19.44 -1.59 -6.22
N HIS A 620 -18.16 -1.22 -6.13
CA HIS A 620 -17.65 -0.45 -4.98
C HIS A 620 -16.43 0.38 -5.37
N VAL A 621 -16.57 1.71 -5.37
CA VAL A 621 -15.55 2.69 -5.83
C VAL A 621 -14.37 2.93 -4.86
N GLY A 622 -14.03 1.94 -4.03
CA GLY A 622 -13.05 2.06 -2.94
C GLY A 622 -13.50 2.92 -1.74
N SER A 623 -12.68 2.97 -0.69
CA SER A 623 -12.91 3.80 0.52
C SER A 623 -12.18 5.14 0.37
N GLY A 624 -12.82 6.26 0.73
CA GLY A 624 -12.19 7.58 0.61
C GLY A 624 -11.98 8.06 -0.82
N ALA A 625 -12.94 7.81 -1.72
CA ALA A 625 -12.87 8.30 -3.10
C ALA A 625 -12.95 9.84 -3.14
N GLU A 626 -12.04 10.50 -3.87
CA GLU A 626 -12.05 11.96 -4.05
C GLU A 626 -12.91 12.43 -5.24
N ASP A 627 -13.05 11.58 -6.27
CA ASP A 627 -13.78 11.89 -7.50
C ASP A 627 -15.17 11.25 -7.55
N PRO A 628 -16.27 12.03 -7.49
CA PRO A 628 -17.63 11.51 -7.69
C PRO A 628 -17.91 10.95 -9.09
N SER A 629 -17.08 11.27 -10.09
CA SER A 629 -17.30 10.78 -11.46
C SER A 629 -17.19 9.24 -11.55
N ALA A 630 -16.44 8.62 -10.62
CA ALA A 630 -16.35 7.18 -10.46
C ALA A 630 -17.73 6.52 -10.23
N PHE A 631 -18.59 7.11 -9.37
CA PHE A 631 -19.96 6.62 -9.17
C PHE A 631 -20.81 6.76 -10.43
N LEU A 632 -20.75 7.90 -11.12
CA LEU A 632 -21.47 8.10 -12.38
C LEU A 632 -21.09 7.04 -13.42
N LYS A 633 -19.79 6.76 -13.57
CA LYS A 633 -19.27 5.74 -14.47
C LYS A 633 -19.71 4.33 -14.06
N ALA A 634 -19.61 3.99 -12.78
CA ALA A 634 -20.03 2.69 -12.25
C ALA A 634 -21.54 2.42 -12.44
N VAL A 635 -22.39 3.43 -12.25
CA VAL A 635 -23.84 3.34 -12.51
C VAL A 635 -24.12 3.12 -14.00
N GLN A 636 -23.39 3.79 -14.90
CA GLN A 636 -23.49 3.58 -16.35
C GLN A 636 -23.05 2.17 -16.77
N ASP A 637 -21.96 1.65 -16.20
CA ASP A 637 -21.48 0.31 -16.49
C ASP A 637 -22.42 -0.77 -15.93
N ALA A 638 -22.97 -0.56 -14.73
CA ALA A 638 -24.02 -1.41 -14.19
C ALA A 638 -25.26 -1.45 -15.11
N ARG A 639 -25.66 -0.33 -15.72
CA ARG A 639 -26.77 -0.29 -16.70
C ARG A 639 -26.47 -1.17 -17.91
N VAL A 640 -25.24 -1.12 -18.45
CA VAL A 640 -24.80 -2.00 -19.55
C VAL A 640 -24.89 -3.47 -19.15
N VAL A 641 -24.51 -3.84 -17.93
CA VAL A 641 -24.62 -5.23 -17.45
C VAL A 641 -26.08 -5.66 -17.23
N PHE A 642 -26.96 -4.76 -16.76
CA PHE A 642 -28.40 -5.04 -16.72
C PHE A 642 -28.99 -5.29 -18.12
N ASP A 643 -28.54 -4.56 -19.15
CA ASP A 643 -28.97 -4.79 -20.54
C ASP A 643 -28.49 -6.16 -21.05
N GLN A 644 -27.21 -6.51 -20.81
CA GLN A 644 -26.66 -7.82 -21.14
C GLN A 644 -27.40 -8.96 -20.43
N ALA A 645 -27.75 -8.79 -19.16
CA ALA A 645 -28.45 -9.82 -18.38
C ALA A 645 -29.86 -10.08 -18.92
N ALA A 646 -30.57 -9.02 -19.34
CA ALA A 646 -31.87 -9.15 -20.01
C ALA A 646 -31.76 -9.83 -21.40
N GLU A 647 -30.68 -9.63 -22.15
CA GLU A 647 -30.42 -10.36 -23.40
C GLU A 647 -30.18 -11.87 -23.17
N VAL A 648 -29.53 -12.23 -22.05
CA VAL A 648 -29.27 -13.63 -21.67
C VAL A 648 -30.53 -14.32 -21.14
N GLY A 649 -31.41 -13.57 -20.45
CA GLY A 649 -32.69 -14.06 -19.93
C GLY A 649 -32.86 -13.93 -18.41
N HIS A 650 -32.03 -13.13 -17.73
CA HIS A 650 -32.17 -12.82 -16.30
C HIS A 650 -33.02 -11.56 -16.07
N GLU A 651 -33.93 -11.60 -15.08
CA GLU A 651 -34.80 -10.46 -14.72
C GLU A 651 -34.23 -9.67 -13.52
N LEU A 652 -33.23 -8.83 -13.77
CA LEU A 652 -32.57 -8.05 -12.71
C LEU A 652 -33.49 -6.94 -12.18
N HIS A 653 -33.62 -6.89 -10.85
CA HIS A 653 -34.51 -5.96 -10.14
C HIS A 653 -33.84 -5.12 -9.04
N THR A 654 -32.56 -5.37 -8.72
CA THR A 654 -31.83 -4.61 -7.70
C THR A 654 -30.46 -4.13 -8.19
N LEU A 655 -30.19 -2.84 -8.06
CA LEU A 655 -28.85 -2.27 -8.15
C LEU A 655 -28.28 -2.09 -6.75
N ASP A 656 -27.02 -2.47 -6.57
CA ASP A 656 -26.23 -2.12 -5.39
C ASP A 656 -25.07 -1.22 -5.81
N VAL A 657 -24.93 -0.08 -5.13
CA VAL A 657 -23.91 0.94 -5.44
C VAL A 657 -22.74 0.92 -4.47
N GLY A 658 -22.70 -0.04 -3.54
CA GLY A 658 -21.57 -0.27 -2.64
C GLY A 658 -21.33 0.84 -1.64
N GLY A 659 -20.12 0.86 -1.07
CA GLY A 659 -19.67 1.83 -0.08
C GLY A 659 -18.81 2.96 -0.66
N GLY A 660 -17.95 3.53 0.19
CA GLY A 660 -16.98 4.57 -0.18
C GLY A 660 -17.30 5.99 0.30
N PHE A 661 -18.50 6.21 0.84
CA PHE A 661 -18.95 7.51 1.33
C PHE A 661 -18.15 8.02 2.54
N CYS A 662 -17.67 9.26 2.44
CA CYS A 662 -17.07 10.04 3.53
C CYS A 662 -17.98 11.19 3.94
N GLN A 663 -17.79 11.74 5.15
CA GLN A 663 -18.70 12.74 5.68
C GLN A 663 -18.53 14.13 5.06
N ASP A 664 -17.29 14.58 4.83
CA ASP A 664 -17.01 15.94 4.33
C ASP A 664 -17.45 16.18 2.88
N SER A 665 -17.57 15.10 2.11
CA SER A 665 -17.92 15.14 0.68
C SER A 665 -19.33 14.60 0.39
N PHE A 666 -20.08 14.16 1.41
CA PHE A 666 -21.27 13.32 1.24
C PHE A 666 -22.30 13.89 0.26
N GLU A 667 -22.73 15.15 0.42
CA GLU A 667 -23.75 15.80 -0.43
C GLU A 667 -23.34 15.84 -1.91
N LYS A 668 -22.05 16.10 -2.18
CA LYS A 668 -21.48 16.15 -3.55
C LYS A 668 -21.58 14.78 -4.22
N PHE A 669 -21.21 13.73 -3.49
CA PHE A 669 -21.28 12.35 -3.96
C PHE A 669 -22.73 11.86 -4.09
N ALA A 670 -23.57 12.16 -3.10
CA ALA A 670 -24.97 11.79 -3.05
C ALA A 670 -25.79 12.41 -4.20
N GLY A 671 -25.56 13.70 -4.51
CA GLY A 671 -26.23 14.37 -5.64
C GLY A 671 -25.89 13.71 -6.97
N ILE A 672 -24.60 13.51 -7.26
CA ILE A 672 -24.13 12.90 -8.51
C ILE A 672 -24.60 11.44 -8.65
N LEU A 673 -24.56 10.67 -7.56
CA LEU A 673 -25.06 9.30 -7.51
C LEU A 673 -26.59 9.24 -7.72
N GLY A 674 -27.35 10.12 -7.06
CA GLY A 674 -28.80 10.22 -7.20
C GLY A 674 -29.21 10.55 -8.63
N GLU A 675 -28.61 11.58 -9.23
CA GLU A 675 -28.84 11.96 -10.63
C GLU A 675 -28.48 10.82 -11.60
N ALA A 676 -27.35 10.14 -11.39
CA ALA A 676 -26.94 9.00 -12.22
C ALA A 676 -27.95 7.83 -12.13
N VAL A 677 -28.39 7.49 -10.92
CA VAL A 677 -29.35 6.41 -10.65
C VAL A 677 -30.73 6.73 -11.24
N ASP A 678 -31.21 7.97 -11.12
CA ASP A 678 -32.49 8.38 -11.71
C ASP A 678 -32.43 8.49 -13.24
N ALA A 679 -31.27 8.82 -13.82
CA ALA A 679 -31.06 8.83 -15.27
C ALA A 679 -30.95 7.42 -15.88
N CYS A 680 -30.28 6.48 -15.20
CA CYS A 680 -29.97 5.15 -15.74
C CYS A 680 -30.97 4.05 -15.35
N PHE A 681 -31.67 4.18 -14.21
CA PHE A 681 -32.51 3.11 -13.66
C PHE A 681 -33.93 3.57 -13.35
N PRO A 682 -34.98 2.95 -13.92
CA PRO A 682 -36.36 3.36 -13.69
C PRO A 682 -36.81 3.10 -12.24
N PRO A 683 -37.83 3.82 -11.71
CA PRO A 683 -38.17 3.83 -10.28
C PRO A 683 -38.56 2.48 -9.64
N HIS A 684 -38.87 1.45 -10.45
CA HIS A 684 -39.18 0.11 -9.94
C HIS A 684 -37.93 -0.73 -9.62
N ILE A 685 -36.75 -0.35 -10.13
CA ILE A 685 -35.49 -0.99 -9.73
C ILE A 685 -35.15 -0.53 -8.31
N ARG A 686 -35.07 -1.51 -7.39
CA ARG A 686 -34.62 -1.30 -6.02
C ARG A 686 -33.15 -0.88 -6.06
N VAL A 687 -32.79 0.12 -5.27
CA VAL A 687 -31.38 0.53 -5.15
C VAL A 687 -30.95 0.42 -3.68
N ILE A 688 -29.81 -0.22 -3.45
CA ILE A 688 -29.17 -0.34 -2.14
C ILE A 688 -27.74 0.20 -2.20
N ALA A 689 -27.12 0.41 -1.05
CA ALA A 689 -25.71 0.80 -0.90
C ALA A 689 -25.12 0.15 0.36
N GLU A 690 -23.80 0.10 0.47
CA GLU A 690 -23.03 -0.53 1.54
C GLU A 690 -22.20 0.47 2.38
N PRO A 691 -22.78 1.54 2.97
CA PRO A 691 -22.02 2.51 3.76
C PRO A 691 -21.50 1.91 5.07
N GLY A 692 -20.17 1.93 5.25
CA GLY A 692 -19.46 1.69 6.51
C GLY A 692 -19.07 3.00 7.20
N ARG A 693 -17.85 3.50 6.91
CA ARG A 693 -17.20 4.67 7.55
C ARG A 693 -18.14 5.85 7.80
N TYR A 694 -18.90 6.22 6.77
CA TYR A 694 -19.90 7.30 6.79
C TYR A 694 -20.72 7.35 8.08
N TYR A 695 -21.16 6.20 8.59
CA TYR A 695 -22.07 6.10 9.71
C TYR A 695 -21.43 6.20 11.09
N VAL A 696 -20.16 5.81 11.23
CA VAL A 696 -19.57 5.51 12.54
C VAL A 696 -18.26 6.23 12.84
N ALA A 697 -17.54 6.75 11.84
CA ALA A 697 -16.22 7.36 12.05
C ALA A 697 -16.22 8.43 13.16
N THR A 698 -16.99 9.51 12.97
CA THR A 698 -17.14 10.63 13.93
C THR A 698 -17.89 10.27 15.20
N ALA A 699 -18.52 9.09 15.27
CA ALA A 699 -19.34 8.71 16.42
C ALA A 699 -18.52 8.22 17.62
N TYR A 700 -17.24 7.88 17.45
CA TYR A 700 -16.38 7.37 18.52
C TYR A 700 -15.15 8.26 18.72
N THR A 701 -14.86 8.58 19.98
CA THR A 701 -13.62 9.25 20.39
C THR A 701 -12.88 8.34 21.36
N LEU A 702 -11.60 8.07 21.07
CA LEU A 702 -10.72 7.23 21.89
C LEU A 702 -9.96 8.12 22.88
N ALA A 703 -9.82 7.68 24.13
CA ALA A 703 -8.87 8.22 25.09
C ALA A 703 -7.80 7.18 25.44
N ALA A 704 -6.55 7.61 25.47
CA ALA A 704 -5.38 6.78 25.78
C ALA A 704 -4.46 7.50 26.78
N ASN A 705 -3.86 6.73 27.69
CA ASN A 705 -3.01 7.24 28.77
C ASN A 705 -1.54 7.26 28.36
N VAL A 706 -0.81 8.31 28.75
CA VAL A 706 0.64 8.41 28.59
C VAL A 706 1.32 7.54 29.65
N ILE A 707 1.79 6.36 29.27
CA ILE A 707 2.47 5.41 30.17
C ILE A 707 3.96 5.71 30.34
N ALA A 708 4.61 6.36 29.36
CA ALA A 708 5.99 6.80 29.49
C ALA A 708 6.30 8.06 28.65
N ARG A 709 7.31 8.82 29.09
CA ARG A 709 7.96 9.87 28.30
C ARG A 709 9.46 9.62 28.17
N ARG A 710 10.05 9.96 27.02
CA ARG A 710 11.50 10.16 26.88
C ARG A 710 11.78 11.58 26.41
N ASP A 711 12.83 12.18 26.97
CA ASP A 711 13.25 13.53 26.64
C ASP A 711 14.33 13.47 25.53
N ILE A 712 14.18 14.26 24.47
CA ILE A 712 15.11 14.40 23.34
C ILE A 712 15.65 15.84 23.35
N PRO A 713 16.75 16.11 24.08
CA PRO A 713 17.29 17.46 24.19
C PRO A 713 17.92 17.94 22.88
N ASP A 714 17.66 19.21 22.50
CA ASP A 714 18.33 19.84 21.36
C ASP A 714 19.76 20.28 21.78
N PRO A 715 20.83 19.85 21.08
CA PRO A 715 22.20 20.13 21.48
C PRO A 715 22.63 21.60 21.28
N THR A 716 21.76 22.44 20.72
CA THR A 716 22.03 23.84 20.37
C THR A 716 21.13 24.84 21.11
N ASP A 717 19.90 24.46 21.46
CA ASP A 717 18.90 25.35 22.03
C ASP A 717 17.86 24.58 22.87
N PRO A 718 17.96 24.55 24.22
CA PRO A 718 17.03 23.82 25.08
C PRO A 718 15.55 24.25 24.98
N SER A 719 15.23 25.37 24.31
CA SER A 719 13.83 25.73 23.99
C SER A 719 13.25 24.89 22.83
N ARG A 720 14.03 23.98 22.26
CA ARG A 720 13.66 23.08 21.15
C ARG A 720 13.69 21.61 21.54
N ASP A 721 13.83 21.31 22.83
CA ASP A 721 13.74 19.96 23.35
C ASP A 721 12.42 19.32 22.87
N ALA A 722 12.55 18.14 22.27
CA ALA A 722 11.43 17.34 21.82
C ALA A 722 11.25 16.15 22.75
N TYR A 723 10.12 15.44 22.65
CA TYR A 723 9.82 14.33 23.54
C TYR A 723 9.20 13.15 22.77
N MET A 724 9.33 11.94 23.32
CA MET A 724 8.60 10.75 22.88
C MET A 724 7.55 10.44 23.94
N LEU A 725 6.28 10.35 23.57
CA LEU A 725 5.20 9.84 24.41
C LEU A 725 4.91 8.40 23.99
N TYR A 726 4.76 7.51 24.97
CA TYR A 726 4.29 6.15 24.79
C TYR A 726 2.90 6.05 25.41
N LEU A 727 1.93 5.58 24.64
CA LEU A 727 0.55 5.40 25.05
C LEU A 727 0.26 3.94 25.39
N ASN A 728 -0.81 3.68 26.14
CA ASN A 728 -1.31 2.34 26.46
C ASN A 728 -2.07 1.63 25.33
N ASP A 729 -2.12 2.22 24.13
CA ASP A 729 -2.73 1.66 22.91
C ASP A 729 -1.93 2.14 21.70
N GLY A 730 -1.97 1.41 20.59
CA GLY A 730 -1.03 1.52 19.46
C GLY A 730 -1.56 0.99 18.13
N VAL A 731 -0.68 0.89 17.13
CA VAL A 731 -1.03 0.49 15.75
C VAL A 731 -1.47 -0.97 15.65
N TYR A 732 -1.08 -1.79 16.64
CA TYR A 732 -1.56 -3.18 16.78
C TYR A 732 -2.92 -3.28 17.47
N GLY A 733 -3.40 -2.19 18.09
CA GLY A 733 -4.69 -2.04 18.76
C GLY A 733 -5.64 -1.14 17.98
N ASN A 734 -6.17 -0.09 18.60
CA ASN A 734 -7.19 0.74 17.97
C ASN A 734 -6.64 1.73 16.93
N PHE A 735 -5.33 1.98 16.88
CA PHE A 735 -4.68 2.77 15.83
C PHE A 735 -4.30 1.94 14.58
N SER A 736 -4.83 0.71 14.46
CA SER A 736 -4.65 -0.15 13.28
C SER A 736 -5.22 0.47 11.99
N ASN A 737 -6.08 1.49 12.10
CA ASN A 737 -6.52 2.33 10.98
C ASN A 737 -5.39 3.14 10.31
N ILE A 738 -4.26 3.39 10.99
CA ILE A 738 -3.08 4.03 10.39
C ILE A 738 -2.47 3.09 9.32
N ILE A 739 -2.34 1.80 9.66
CA ILE A 739 -1.68 0.79 8.82
C ILE A 739 -2.63 0.26 7.74
N PHE A 740 -3.84 -0.16 8.11
CA PHE A 740 -4.75 -0.88 7.20
C PHE A 740 -5.73 0.02 6.43
N ASP A 741 -5.91 1.27 6.88
CA ASP A 741 -6.94 2.18 6.38
C ASP A 741 -6.40 3.59 6.04
N HIS A 742 -5.07 3.77 6.17
CA HIS A 742 -4.32 4.99 5.84
C HIS A 742 -4.89 6.27 6.48
N GLN A 743 -5.37 6.17 7.72
CA GLN A 743 -5.88 7.30 8.48
C GLN A 743 -4.77 8.01 9.26
N HIS A 744 -5.02 9.27 9.65
CA HIS A 744 -4.07 10.09 10.42
C HIS A 744 -4.75 10.66 11.68
N PRO A 745 -4.93 9.86 12.75
CA PRO A 745 -5.53 10.32 14.00
C PRO A 745 -4.74 11.48 14.63
N ILE A 746 -5.42 12.56 14.98
CA ILE A 746 -4.80 13.77 15.53
C ILE A 746 -4.98 13.77 17.05
N ALA A 747 -3.86 13.65 17.78
CA ALA A 747 -3.88 13.67 19.24
C ALA A 747 -4.25 15.06 19.78
N GLN A 748 -5.10 15.08 20.81
CA GLN A 748 -5.48 16.27 21.55
C GLN A 748 -5.36 16.00 23.05
N VAL A 749 -5.01 17.01 23.85
CA VAL A 749 -4.79 16.84 25.31
C VAL A 749 -6.15 16.78 26.03
N LEU A 750 -6.44 15.65 26.70
CA LEU A 750 -7.68 15.47 27.48
C LEU A 750 -7.52 16.00 28.90
N THR A 751 -6.46 15.54 29.58
CA THR A 751 -6.04 15.99 30.92
C THR A 751 -4.53 16.22 30.91
N CYS A 752 -4.10 17.27 31.58
CA CYS A 752 -2.70 17.58 31.84
C CYS A 752 -2.57 17.82 33.34
N ALA A 753 -1.58 17.19 33.98
CA ALA A 753 -1.24 17.34 35.39
C ALA A 753 -0.55 18.69 35.68
N SER A 754 -1.20 19.79 35.32
CA SER A 754 -0.90 21.12 35.84
C SER A 754 -1.59 21.33 37.19
N GLU A 755 -0.95 22.08 38.09
CA GLU A 755 -1.48 22.26 39.45
C GLU A 755 -2.91 22.85 39.44
N PRO A 756 -3.81 22.36 40.33
CA PRO A 756 -5.21 22.75 40.38
C PRO A 756 -5.38 24.24 40.72
N GLY A 757 -5.42 25.07 39.69
CA GLY A 757 -5.48 26.53 39.80
C GLY A 757 -4.90 27.29 38.60
N THR A 758 -4.04 26.65 37.79
CA THR A 758 -3.60 27.23 36.51
C THR A 758 -4.64 26.96 35.41
N PRO A 759 -5.19 27.99 34.74
CA PRO A 759 -6.11 27.75 33.63
C PRO A 759 -5.36 27.16 32.44
N ASN A 760 -6.02 26.26 31.69
CA ASN A 760 -5.62 25.88 30.33
C ASN A 760 -5.66 27.13 29.42
N SER A 761 -4.59 27.92 29.48
CA SER A 761 -4.43 29.09 28.62
C SER A 761 -3.99 28.62 27.24
N ALA A 762 -4.63 29.14 26.19
CA ALA A 762 -4.16 29.02 24.81
C ALA A 762 -2.84 29.81 24.55
N THR A 763 -2.05 30.03 25.60
CA THR A 763 -0.75 30.71 25.62
C THR A 763 0.34 29.83 26.24
N SER A 764 0.05 28.56 26.53
CA SER A 764 1.08 27.55 26.82
C SER A 764 1.99 27.38 25.61
N GLU A 765 3.30 27.30 25.85
CA GLU A 765 4.28 27.00 24.82
C GLU A 765 3.97 25.67 24.14
N LYS A 766 4.10 25.61 22.81
CA LYS A 766 3.90 24.40 22.04
C LYS A 766 5.19 23.57 22.09
N ILE A 767 5.06 22.32 22.53
CA ILE A 767 6.17 21.38 22.63
C ILE A 767 6.04 20.33 21.53
N THR A 768 7.17 19.94 20.93
CA THR A 768 7.21 18.91 19.88
C THR A 768 7.27 17.51 20.49
N TYR A 769 6.38 16.64 20.04
CA TYR A 769 6.29 15.25 20.45
C TYR A 769 6.34 14.30 19.25
N SER A 770 6.85 13.09 19.47
CA SER A 770 6.46 11.89 18.73
C SER A 770 5.59 11.02 19.65
N ILE A 771 4.62 10.30 19.09
CA ILE A 771 3.67 9.47 19.85
C ILE A 771 3.76 8.03 19.35
N TRP A 772 3.91 7.11 20.30
CA TRP A 772 4.19 5.69 20.12
C TRP A 772 3.16 4.87 20.90
N GLY A 773 2.90 3.64 20.46
CA GLY A 773 2.11 2.68 21.21
C GLY A 773 2.91 1.89 22.27
N PRO A 774 2.29 0.89 22.91
CA PRO A 774 2.85 0.16 24.04
C PRO A 774 3.69 -1.07 23.65
N THR A 775 3.74 -1.46 22.36
CA THR A 775 4.38 -2.71 21.96
C THR A 775 5.91 -2.62 21.95
N CYS A 776 6.57 -3.76 21.76
CA CYS A 776 8.02 -3.82 21.63
C CYS A 776 8.50 -3.63 20.17
N ASP A 777 7.62 -3.19 19.27
CA ASP A 777 7.91 -2.98 17.85
C ASP A 777 8.25 -1.52 17.55
N GLY A 778 9.20 -1.27 16.65
CA GLY A 778 9.56 0.06 16.17
C GLY A 778 8.54 0.65 15.19
N ILE A 779 7.62 -0.15 14.65
CA ILE A 779 6.55 0.28 13.73
C ILE A 779 5.36 0.87 14.51
N ASP A 780 5.32 0.71 15.84
CA ASP A 780 4.22 1.18 16.70
C ASP A 780 4.27 2.70 16.95
N VAL A 781 4.14 3.45 15.86
CA VAL A 781 4.17 4.92 15.78
C VAL A 781 2.75 5.42 15.45
N ILE A 782 2.17 6.19 16.36
CA ILE A 782 0.89 6.86 16.16
C ILE A 782 1.10 8.21 15.46
N SER A 783 2.19 8.92 15.78
CA SER A 783 2.55 10.18 15.15
C SER A 783 4.06 10.42 15.21
N GLU A 784 4.73 10.50 14.07
CA GLU A 784 6.16 10.82 14.00
C GLU A 784 6.47 12.20 14.58
N LYS A 785 5.58 13.17 14.38
CA LYS A 785 5.74 14.55 14.84
C LYS A 785 4.39 15.26 15.01
N ILE A 786 4.15 15.79 16.21
CA ILE A 786 3.02 16.66 16.54
C ILE A 786 3.45 17.77 17.51
N GLU A 787 2.76 18.91 17.50
CA GLU A 787 2.93 19.97 18.50
C GLU A 787 1.75 19.99 19.47
N LEU A 788 1.98 19.74 20.76
CA LEU A 788 0.95 19.77 21.80
C LEU A 788 1.20 20.90 22.82
N PRO A 789 0.15 21.45 23.45
CA PRO A 789 0.28 22.52 24.43
C PRO A 789 0.88 22.03 25.76
N GLY A 790 1.98 22.64 26.19
CA GLY A 790 2.61 22.36 27.48
C GLY A 790 3.40 21.05 27.54
N LEU A 791 4.03 20.79 28.69
CA LEU A 791 4.80 19.58 28.96
C LEU A 791 3.91 18.49 29.57
N LEU A 792 3.73 17.41 28.83
CA LEU A 792 2.94 16.24 29.23
C LEU A 792 3.79 15.25 30.04
N ASN A 793 3.18 14.56 30.99
CA ASN A 793 3.83 13.64 31.93
C ASN A 793 3.17 12.25 31.87
N THR A 794 3.83 11.24 32.44
CA THR A 794 3.20 9.93 32.67
C THR A 794 1.95 10.11 33.53
N GLY A 795 0.84 9.45 33.15
CA GLY A 795 -0.47 9.60 33.76
C GLY A 795 -1.40 10.61 33.07
N ASP A 796 -0.88 11.49 32.21
CA ASP A 796 -1.72 12.37 31.40
C ASP A 796 -2.52 11.59 30.34
N TRP A 797 -3.66 12.13 29.93
CA TRP A 797 -4.52 11.50 28.91
C TRP A 797 -4.56 12.32 27.64
N LEU A 798 -4.45 11.63 26.50
CA LEU A 798 -4.72 12.16 25.17
C LEU A 798 -6.04 11.58 24.65
N TYR A 799 -6.70 12.32 23.76
CA TYR A 799 -7.86 11.84 23.02
C TYR A 799 -7.71 12.03 21.52
N PHE A 800 -8.43 11.21 20.77
CA PHE A 800 -8.42 11.12 19.32
C PHE A 800 -9.86 11.03 18.81
N GLU A 801 -10.28 12.03 18.06
CA GLU A 801 -11.59 12.06 17.39
C GLU A 801 -11.59 11.10 16.17
N ASP A 802 -12.78 10.82 15.64
CA ASP A 802 -13.00 10.06 14.39
C ASP A 802 -12.54 8.60 14.39
N MET A 803 -12.40 8.00 15.58
CA MET A 803 -11.84 6.65 15.79
C MET A 803 -12.87 5.51 15.72
N GLY A 804 -14.01 5.71 15.05
CA GLY A 804 -15.13 4.75 15.01
C GLY A 804 -15.23 3.82 13.81
N ALA A 805 -14.30 3.92 12.85
CA ALA A 805 -14.28 3.12 11.62
C ALA A 805 -12.92 2.44 11.44
N TYR A 806 -12.91 1.11 11.25
CA TYR A 806 -11.71 0.31 10.99
C TYR A 806 -10.61 0.42 12.08
N THR A 807 -11.04 0.54 13.34
CA THR A 807 -10.19 0.64 14.53
C THR A 807 -10.29 -0.63 15.38
N LYS A 808 -11.26 -0.70 16.31
CA LYS A 808 -11.46 -1.82 17.23
C LYS A 808 -11.71 -3.17 16.54
N CYS A 809 -12.22 -3.18 15.30
CA CYS A 809 -12.46 -4.41 14.54
C CYS A 809 -11.21 -5.04 13.92
N SER A 810 -10.11 -4.28 13.83
CA SER A 810 -8.79 -4.73 13.33
C SER A 810 -7.72 -4.76 14.43
N ALA A 811 -8.09 -4.41 15.67
CA ALA A 811 -7.23 -4.56 16.84
C ALA A 811 -6.84 -6.05 17.04
N THR A 812 -5.59 -6.25 17.46
CA THR A 812 -4.99 -7.55 17.69
C THR A 812 -4.53 -7.68 19.14
N ARG A 813 -4.17 -8.91 19.53
CA ARG A 813 -3.60 -9.20 20.86
C ARG A 813 -2.07 -9.37 20.80
N PHE A 814 -1.42 -8.66 19.88
CA PHE A 814 0.03 -8.66 19.75
C PHE A 814 0.69 -8.17 21.05
N ASN A 815 1.89 -8.68 21.37
CA ASN A 815 2.55 -8.55 22.68
C ASN A 815 1.72 -8.99 23.92
N GLY A 816 0.49 -9.50 23.75
CA GLY A 816 -0.40 -9.90 24.84
C GLY A 816 -1.34 -8.82 25.36
N PHE A 817 -1.35 -7.62 24.74
CA PHE A 817 -2.30 -6.56 25.09
C PHE A 817 -3.75 -6.96 24.80
N SER A 818 -4.69 -6.27 25.45
CA SER A 818 -6.14 -6.52 25.29
C SER A 818 -6.64 -5.92 23.98
N ASP A 819 -7.51 -6.64 23.27
CA ASP A 819 -8.36 -6.10 22.20
C ASP A 819 -9.71 -5.58 22.76
N ASN A 820 -10.07 -6.01 23.98
CA ASN A 820 -11.32 -5.67 24.66
C ASN A 820 -11.22 -4.34 25.42
N HIS A 821 -11.45 -3.24 24.71
CA HIS A 821 -11.50 -1.88 25.25
C HIS A 821 -12.93 -1.47 25.66
N GLU A 822 -13.06 -0.72 26.77
CA GLU A 822 -14.34 -0.17 27.24
C GLU A 822 -14.96 0.78 26.20
N VAL A 823 -16.28 0.75 26.06
CA VAL A 823 -17.05 1.70 25.23
C VAL A 823 -18.17 2.28 26.08
N ILE A 824 -18.10 3.57 26.35
CA ILE A 824 -19.11 4.32 27.09
C ILE A 824 -20.08 4.93 26.07
N TYR A 825 -21.25 4.32 25.93
CA TYR A 825 -22.28 4.81 25.02
C TYR A 825 -23.02 6.01 25.63
N ILE A 826 -23.19 7.05 24.83
CA ILE A 826 -24.04 8.20 25.11
C ILE A 826 -24.95 8.47 23.91
N SER A 827 -25.84 9.44 24.06
CA SER A 827 -26.65 9.93 22.94
C SER A 827 -26.95 11.42 23.10
N SER A 828 -26.45 12.22 22.17
CA SER A 828 -26.78 13.64 22.03
C SER A 828 -28.14 13.88 21.34
N GLU A 829 -28.73 12.85 20.70
CA GLU A 829 -30.02 12.93 20.01
C GLU A 829 -31.14 12.21 20.75
N THR A 830 -32.21 12.93 21.08
CA THR A 830 -33.41 12.34 21.70
C THR A 830 -34.05 11.20 20.87
N GLY A 831 -33.92 11.26 19.54
CA GLY A 831 -34.39 10.21 18.63
C GLY A 831 -33.60 8.90 18.76
N ALA A 832 -32.28 8.98 18.95
CA ALA A 832 -31.45 7.81 19.23
C ALA A 832 -31.73 7.25 20.64
N SER A 833 -31.81 8.12 21.66
CA SER A 833 -32.14 7.70 23.03
C SER A 833 -33.47 6.94 23.11
N ALA A 834 -34.49 7.41 22.38
CA ALA A 834 -35.81 6.77 22.32
C ALA A 834 -35.81 5.39 21.63
N LEU A 835 -34.93 5.16 20.65
CA LEU A 835 -34.77 3.85 20.01
C LEU A 835 -33.90 2.90 20.85
N LEU A 836 -32.93 3.45 21.57
CA LEU A 836 -31.96 2.66 22.35
C LEU A 836 -32.42 2.38 23.79
N ASN A 837 -33.38 3.15 24.32
CA ASN A 837 -33.83 3.15 25.73
C ASN A 837 -32.71 3.60 26.70
N TYR A 838 -32.01 4.68 26.34
CA TYR A 838 -31.07 5.40 27.20
C TYR A 838 -31.79 6.43 28.08
#